data_AF-A0A7S8D6T4-F1
#
_entry.id   AF-A0A7S8D6T4-F1
#
_cell.length_a   1.000
_cell.length_b   1.000
_cell.length_c   1.000
_cell.angle_alpha   90.00
_cell.angle_beta   90.00
_cell.angle_gamma   90.00
#
_symmetry.space_group_name_H-M   'P 1'
#
loop_
_entity.id
_entity.type
_entity.pdbx_description
1 polymer ?
#
loop_
_entity_poly.entity_id
_entity_poly.type
_entity_poly.pdbx_seq_one_letter_code
_entity_poly.pdbx_strand_id
1 'polypeptide(L)'
;MLADARAQVTSSWDEYRKGTIWNIPILPYRASDSDLVLHLPNSRAAFQKLLSHKPMSTRSRVLVDPSTLKEGTISQVNALANKHNLVPQRRCEEWAWYIKELIDTVGDAYNGNALLMSRYLLQLFELWVRMDQEAIKAYPLLNDYHPIFVPSSLDVLCLQTRQEFERLSQIQQYLDSRINDLLLDHQTIFANPIRSDSFPRKFVHNTVIGKWLTTLGQQIDAESQKAKSSKQSELVGLTKKYDNLTQEIQNMVFVCVRLRDGSKDVNGCKRCWKLRNRKRIKISACEDLLPITGTAAKTAQRAAMFFQLDMPKFLSAYRSAVWKLHMLGTAQLSHNKHGTPKMRLPKRLSEVLFPFGAEFTYYDTSTSTWADQLPKVPWFMHLLGSWLPKGISDPYASGQSFVQDGRPYHPSSYAIVANEFNCPSELSVTEYSAFQRVVSARGRRWLVLLVELGTTNFNFSSEVTMKLLNHLAVQAGPATHETGVLREAHSPFDDEAFCNRLWREVHYMNVLVTLSVQLYHLCPEEFRPMAETLLVTIRTITCGWIAHLRNEIRSTSESEVASKSATFAFWAALLSRRTFWVYKGDARALGEEDARSFFRASIAIQENLLTDLDQLDPVLRNLLIEDLSNSYAMRDQIEDWWKDIHTQLEGSINETWTDSGSSSERSYSQWVCLTGQAGWVTSDVAGTQWTSAQVVHYHFLQGHLIVDGKPLGRLPLQMTQDPAVQELFGEQHLLTRPSDLLEYQLVNDIMDHQVHLGFRDGKVVIQTLYQGLLLEYVPRDIFKGTGGTKQSNWILDTRNRVAIRNKNKGTIHRKASQGTKLVEPRSRVGQQIIRIFRHFEDVNKLTIYQPIGKGRLSVEMKRLEIRFSVNDKGL
;
A
#
# COMPACT_ATOMS: atom_id res chain seq x y z
N MET A 1 -62.65 19.38 -88.44
CA MET A 1 -61.22 19.39 -88.07
C MET A 1 -60.97 19.27 -86.55
N LEU A 2 -61.64 20.03 -85.67
CA LEU A 2 -61.42 19.91 -84.20
C LEU A 2 -61.95 18.61 -83.57
N ALA A 3 -62.99 17.98 -84.13
CA ALA A 3 -63.54 16.72 -83.63
C ALA A 3 -62.61 15.51 -83.90
N ASP A 4 -61.98 15.45 -85.08
CA ASP A 4 -61.04 14.39 -85.46
C ASP A 4 -59.76 14.43 -84.62
N ALA A 5 -59.19 15.62 -84.38
CA ALA A 5 -58.01 15.76 -83.54
C ALA A 5 -58.27 15.27 -82.10
N ARG A 6 -59.48 15.49 -81.57
CA ARG A 6 -59.86 15.05 -80.22
C ARG A 6 -60.03 13.53 -80.14
N ALA A 7 -60.62 12.92 -81.18
CA ALA A 7 -60.75 11.47 -81.27
C ALA A 7 -59.39 10.78 -81.41
N GLN A 8 -58.47 11.37 -82.19
CA GLN A 8 -57.13 10.82 -82.41
C GLN A 8 -56.24 10.94 -81.15
N VAL A 9 -56.35 12.03 -80.41
CA VAL A 9 -55.69 12.18 -79.09
C VAL A 9 -56.28 11.22 -78.07
N THR A 10 -57.61 11.01 -78.07
CA THR A 10 -58.26 10.08 -77.14
C THR A 10 -57.87 8.64 -77.47
N SER A 11 -57.79 8.27 -78.75
CA SER A 11 -57.31 6.95 -79.18
C SER A 11 -55.84 6.73 -78.84
N SER A 12 -54.97 7.72 -79.08
CA SER A 12 -53.54 7.63 -78.73
C SER A 12 -53.33 7.58 -77.21
N TRP A 13 -54.16 8.32 -76.45
CA TRP A 13 -54.17 8.27 -75.00
C TRP A 13 -54.69 6.92 -74.48
N ASP A 14 -55.72 6.34 -75.10
CA ASP A 14 -56.23 5.02 -74.73
C ASP A 14 -55.28 3.88 -75.11
N GLU A 15 -54.54 3.99 -76.23
CA GLU A 15 -53.45 3.07 -76.57
C GLU A 15 -52.27 3.20 -75.62
N TYR A 16 -51.86 4.43 -75.30
CA TYR A 16 -50.83 4.68 -74.28
C TYR A 16 -51.28 4.13 -72.91
N ARG A 17 -52.54 4.34 -72.54
CA ARG A 17 -53.15 3.83 -71.30
C ARG A 17 -53.18 2.31 -71.29
N LYS A 18 -53.54 1.65 -72.41
CA LYS A 18 -53.44 0.19 -72.55
C LYS A 18 -52.00 -0.32 -72.42
N GLY A 19 -51.02 0.43 -72.90
CA GLY A 19 -49.59 0.12 -72.76
C GLY A 19 -49.00 0.43 -71.37
N THR A 20 -49.63 1.31 -70.59
CA THR A 20 -49.21 1.68 -69.22
C THR A 20 -50.02 1.00 -68.11
N ILE A 21 -51.12 0.31 -68.42
CA ILE A 21 -51.84 -0.52 -67.44
C ILE A 21 -50.96 -1.70 -67.03
N TRP A 22 -50.43 -1.63 -65.82
CA TRP A 22 -49.71 -2.72 -65.18
C TRP A 22 -50.67 -3.88 -64.91
N ASN A 23 -50.43 -5.02 -65.56
CA ASN A 23 -51.22 -6.22 -65.34
C ASN A 23 -50.79 -6.89 -64.02
N ILE A 24 -51.61 -6.73 -62.97
CA ILE A 24 -51.34 -7.31 -61.65
C ILE A 24 -51.73 -8.81 -61.70
N PRO A 25 -50.78 -9.75 -61.50
CA PRO A 25 -51.11 -11.16 -61.48
C PRO A 25 -52.05 -11.48 -60.31
N ILE A 26 -52.97 -12.43 -60.52
CA ILE A 26 -53.86 -12.91 -59.46
C ILE A 26 -53.02 -13.58 -58.38
N LEU A 27 -53.04 -13.01 -57.18
CA LEU A 27 -52.36 -13.54 -56.01
C LEU A 27 -53.26 -14.52 -55.26
N PRO A 28 -52.71 -15.53 -54.58
CA PRO A 28 -53.50 -16.40 -53.74
C PRO A 28 -54.06 -15.62 -52.56
N TYR A 29 -55.30 -15.94 -52.17
CA TYR A 29 -55.97 -15.31 -51.03
C TYR A 29 -55.21 -15.50 -49.71
N ARG A 30 -54.38 -16.56 -49.65
CA ARG A 30 -53.51 -16.89 -48.51
C ARG A 30 -52.14 -17.38 -48.96
N ALA A 31 -51.11 -17.04 -48.19
CA ALA A 31 -49.79 -17.63 -48.34
C ALA A 31 -49.80 -19.11 -47.92
N SER A 32 -49.05 -19.96 -48.62
CA SER A 32 -48.85 -21.37 -48.23
C SER A 32 -47.92 -21.47 -47.02
N ASP A 33 -47.92 -22.61 -46.30
CA ASP A 33 -47.03 -22.77 -45.15
C ASP A 33 -45.55 -22.65 -45.54
N SER A 34 -45.16 -23.07 -46.75
CA SER A 34 -43.79 -22.88 -47.26
C SER A 34 -43.42 -21.40 -47.49
N ASP A 35 -44.40 -20.53 -47.79
CA ASP A 35 -44.17 -19.09 -47.97
C ASP A 35 -44.01 -18.35 -46.62
N LEU A 36 -44.36 -19.02 -45.50
CA LEU A 36 -44.29 -18.48 -44.14
C LEU A 36 -43.03 -18.89 -43.37
N VAL A 37 -42.21 -19.76 -43.98
CA VAL A 37 -40.94 -20.22 -43.41
C VAL A 37 -39.82 -19.29 -43.89
N LEU A 38 -39.19 -18.60 -42.94
CA LEU A 38 -38.12 -17.65 -43.24
C LEU A 38 -36.81 -18.37 -43.59
N HIS A 39 -36.13 -17.91 -44.64
CA HIS A 39 -34.86 -18.47 -45.09
C HIS A 39 -33.68 -18.06 -44.21
N LEU A 40 -33.78 -16.92 -43.52
CA LEU A 40 -32.79 -16.39 -42.57
C LEU A 40 -31.33 -16.47 -43.09
N PRO A 41 -31.03 -15.89 -44.27
CA PRO A 41 -29.75 -16.06 -44.96
C PRO A 41 -28.52 -15.68 -44.10
N ASN A 42 -28.67 -14.67 -43.23
CA ASN A 42 -27.58 -14.11 -42.43
C ASN A 42 -27.45 -14.81 -41.07
N SER A 43 -28.57 -15.20 -40.46
CA SER A 43 -28.62 -15.67 -39.07
C SER A 43 -28.86 -17.18 -38.90
N ARG A 44 -29.25 -17.89 -39.97
CA ARG A 44 -29.59 -19.34 -39.90
C ARG A 44 -28.43 -20.19 -39.39
N ALA A 45 -27.23 -20.00 -39.92
CA ALA A 45 -26.06 -20.78 -39.52
C ALA A 45 -25.71 -20.54 -38.03
N ALA A 46 -25.81 -19.29 -37.57
CA ALA A 46 -25.60 -18.94 -36.17
C ALA A 46 -26.64 -19.59 -35.25
N PHE A 47 -27.92 -19.58 -35.62
CA PHE A 47 -28.98 -20.24 -34.82
C PHE A 47 -28.85 -21.75 -34.80
N GLN A 48 -28.48 -22.38 -35.92
CA GLN A 48 -28.24 -23.82 -35.95
C GLN A 48 -27.07 -24.21 -35.04
N LYS A 49 -25.99 -23.40 -35.02
CA LYS A 49 -24.88 -23.57 -34.08
C LYS A 49 -25.36 -23.44 -32.62
N LEU A 50 -26.10 -22.38 -32.29
CA LEU A 50 -26.65 -22.15 -30.95
C LEU A 50 -27.60 -23.27 -30.47
N LEU A 51 -28.53 -23.70 -31.32
CA LEU A 51 -29.50 -24.77 -31.00
C LEU A 51 -28.86 -26.16 -30.91
N SER A 52 -27.69 -26.36 -31.52
CA SER A 52 -26.93 -27.62 -31.44
C SER A 52 -26.10 -27.76 -30.15
N HIS A 53 -25.87 -26.66 -29.44
CA HIS A 53 -25.13 -26.69 -28.19
C HIS A 53 -26.02 -27.17 -27.04
N LYS A 54 -25.61 -28.27 -26.39
CA LYS A 54 -26.16 -28.65 -25.07
C LYS A 54 -25.62 -27.67 -24.02
N PRO A 55 -26.39 -27.32 -22.98
CA PRO A 55 -25.85 -26.58 -21.84
C PRO A 55 -24.61 -27.32 -21.33
N MET A 56 -23.47 -26.62 -21.26
CA MET A 56 -22.23 -27.21 -20.79
C MET A 56 -22.39 -27.55 -19.31
N SER A 57 -22.35 -28.83 -18.96
CA SER A 57 -22.32 -29.30 -17.57
C SER A 57 -20.90 -29.56 -17.06
N THR A 58 -19.87 -29.14 -17.81
CA THR A 58 -18.49 -29.51 -17.49
C THR A 58 -17.59 -28.30 -17.50
N ARG A 59 -17.17 -27.86 -16.31
CA ARG A 59 -15.80 -27.38 -16.14
C ARG A 59 -15.24 -27.64 -14.76
N SER A 60 -13.92 -27.80 -14.80
CA SER A 60 -13.00 -28.36 -13.81
C SER A 60 -13.04 -27.64 -12.48
N ARG A 61 -12.97 -28.40 -11.37
CA ARG A 61 -12.44 -27.90 -10.09
C ARG A 61 -11.09 -27.25 -10.39
N VAL A 62 -11.03 -25.93 -10.38
CA VAL A 62 -9.76 -25.22 -10.39
C VAL A 62 -9.26 -25.28 -8.96
N LEU A 63 -8.30 -26.17 -8.70
CA LEU A 63 -7.45 -26.05 -7.53
C LEU A 63 -6.64 -24.76 -7.71
N VAL A 64 -6.78 -23.83 -6.77
CA VAL A 64 -5.95 -22.63 -6.71
C VAL A 64 -4.48 -23.07 -6.58
N ASP A 65 -3.63 -22.66 -7.52
CA ASP A 65 -2.18 -22.86 -7.45
C ASP A 65 -1.62 -21.99 -6.29
N PRO A 66 -1.06 -22.59 -5.23
CA PRO A 66 -0.62 -21.89 -4.01
C PRO A 66 0.63 -21.01 -4.17
N SER A 67 1.16 -20.81 -5.37
CA SER A 67 2.47 -20.17 -5.58
C SER A 67 2.47 -18.63 -5.63
N THR A 68 1.30 -17.97 -5.61
CA THR A 68 1.21 -16.50 -5.74
C THR A 68 1.18 -15.71 -4.43
N LEU A 69 1.20 -16.35 -3.26
CA LEU A 69 1.15 -15.65 -1.96
C LEU A 69 2.31 -16.10 -1.07
N LYS A 70 3.48 -15.49 -1.27
CA LYS A 70 4.61 -15.63 -0.35
C LYS A 70 4.40 -14.70 0.85
N GLU A 71 3.88 -15.25 1.93
CA GLU A 71 3.95 -14.64 3.26
C GLU A 71 5.37 -14.77 3.80
N GLY A 72 6.04 -13.63 3.94
CA GLY A 72 7.32 -13.49 4.60
C GLY A 72 7.16 -13.04 6.05
N THR A 73 8.05 -13.57 6.90
CA THR A 73 8.52 -12.94 8.15
C THR A 73 7.76 -13.26 9.44
N ILE A 74 7.41 -14.53 9.72
CA ILE A 74 7.00 -14.95 11.08
C ILE A 74 7.72 -16.22 11.59
N SER A 75 8.52 -16.90 10.77
CA SER A 75 9.33 -18.05 11.25
C SER A 75 10.62 -17.65 11.97
N GLN A 76 11.03 -16.38 11.92
CA GLN A 76 12.30 -15.92 12.49
C GLN A 76 12.17 -15.48 13.96
N VAL A 77 10.97 -15.14 14.42
CA VAL A 77 10.76 -14.59 15.78
C VAL A 77 10.58 -15.70 16.84
N ASN A 78 10.01 -16.85 16.46
CA ASN A 78 9.83 -17.98 17.37
C ASN A 78 11.11 -18.81 17.62
N ALA A 79 12.20 -18.52 16.91
CA ALA A 79 13.52 -19.10 17.18
C ALA A 79 14.27 -18.40 18.33
N LEU A 80 13.79 -17.24 18.79
CA LEU A 80 14.48 -16.37 19.74
C LEU A 80 14.27 -16.76 21.22
N ALA A 81 13.26 -17.56 21.53
CA ALA A 81 12.87 -17.87 22.91
C ALA A 81 13.69 -19.00 23.57
N ASN A 82 14.45 -19.80 22.81
CA ASN A 82 15.12 -20.98 23.33
C ASN A 82 16.63 -20.99 23.04
N LYS A 83 17.40 -20.24 23.84
CA LYS A 83 18.84 -20.48 24.06
C LYS A 83 19.37 -19.68 25.24
N HIS A 84 19.40 -20.28 26.43
CA HIS A 84 20.09 -19.73 27.58
C HIS A 84 21.12 -20.73 28.10
N ASN A 85 22.38 -20.58 27.67
CA ASN A 85 23.60 -21.11 28.32
C ASN A 85 24.88 -20.55 27.64
N LEU A 86 24.97 -19.23 27.47
CA LEU A 86 26.12 -18.55 26.86
C LEU A 86 26.76 -17.57 27.85
N VAL A 87 28.09 -17.40 27.74
CA VAL A 87 28.91 -16.46 28.52
C VAL A 87 28.55 -15.01 28.13
N PRO A 88 28.56 -14.02 29.07
CA PRO A 88 28.11 -12.65 28.81
C PRO A 88 28.68 -11.95 27.55
N GLN A 89 29.95 -12.18 27.19
CA GLN A 89 30.52 -11.61 25.96
C GLN A 89 29.78 -12.07 24.69
N ARG A 90 29.41 -13.36 24.60
CA ARG A 90 28.70 -13.90 23.44
C ARG A 90 27.27 -13.39 23.35
N ARG A 91 26.59 -13.22 24.50
CA ARG A 91 25.25 -12.62 24.54
C ARG A 91 25.26 -11.17 24.07
N CYS A 92 26.26 -10.39 24.48
CA CYS A 92 26.45 -9.03 23.99
C CYS A 92 26.64 -8.99 22.47
N GLU A 93 27.45 -9.90 21.90
CA GLU A 93 27.65 -10.03 20.45
C GLU A 93 26.35 -10.40 19.72
N GLU A 94 25.57 -11.33 20.26
CA GLU A 94 24.27 -11.73 19.70
C GLU A 94 23.27 -10.59 19.71
N TRP A 95 23.08 -9.89 20.84
CA TRP A 95 22.18 -8.74 20.90
C TRP A 95 22.63 -7.60 19.97
N ALA A 96 23.93 -7.33 19.90
CA ALA A 96 24.49 -6.37 18.95
C ALA A 96 24.19 -6.75 17.49
N TRP A 97 24.25 -8.04 17.17
CA TRP A 97 23.88 -8.54 15.85
C TRP A 97 22.39 -8.34 15.56
N TYR A 98 21.49 -8.74 16.48
CA TYR A 98 20.04 -8.55 16.33
C TYR A 98 19.66 -7.08 16.14
N ILE A 99 20.26 -6.15 16.91
CA ILE A 99 20.01 -4.71 16.74
C ILE A 99 20.38 -4.27 15.32
N LYS A 100 21.56 -4.66 14.84
CA LYS A 100 22.03 -4.25 13.50
C LYS A 100 21.18 -4.86 12.39
N GLU A 101 20.83 -6.13 12.50
CA GLU A 101 20.01 -6.83 11.52
C GLU A 101 18.57 -6.30 11.50
N LEU A 102 18.00 -6.01 12.67
CA LEU A 102 16.67 -5.39 12.74
C LEU A 102 16.69 -3.98 12.12
N ILE A 103 17.78 -3.20 12.28
CA ILE A 103 17.98 -1.94 11.57
C ILE A 103 18.08 -2.13 10.05
N ASP A 104 18.86 -3.11 9.59
CA ASP A 104 19.02 -3.36 8.15
C ASP A 104 17.75 -3.91 7.49
N THR A 105 17.01 -4.75 8.20
CA THR A 105 15.80 -5.42 7.68
C THR A 105 14.63 -4.47 7.58
N VAL A 106 14.43 -3.61 8.60
CA VAL A 106 13.34 -2.63 8.61
C VAL A 106 13.62 -1.50 7.62
N GLY A 107 14.87 -1.03 7.51
CA GLY A 107 15.24 0.01 6.55
C GLY A 107 14.34 1.24 6.64
N ASP A 108 13.71 1.61 5.53
CA ASP A 108 12.76 2.72 5.39
C ASP A 108 11.29 2.28 5.46
N ALA A 109 10.99 1.02 5.75
CA ALA A 109 9.63 0.45 5.67
C ALA A 109 8.62 1.12 6.62
N TYR A 110 9.08 1.71 7.73
CA TYR A 110 8.23 2.41 8.69
C TYR A 110 8.28 3.94 8.57
N ASN A 111 9.00 4.48 7.58
CA ASN A 111 9.10 5.93 7.39
C ASN A 111 7.72 6.54 7.17
N GLY A 112 7.41 7.58 7.94
CA GLY A 112 6.10 8.26 7.89
C GLY A 112 5.00 7.59 8.70
N ASN A 113 5.26 6.45 9.37
CA ASN A 113 4.34 5.86 10.35
C ASN A 113 4.89 6.01 11.77
N ALA A 114 4.37 7.00 12.50
CA ALA A 114 4.82 7.32 13.84
C ALA A 114 4.64 6.15 14.83
N LEU A 115 3.58 5.36 14.73
CA LEU A 115 3.28 4.25 15.65
C LEU A 115 4.20 3.06 15.43
N LEU A 116 4.32 2.59 14.18
CA LEU A 116 5.20 1.48 13.83
C LEU A 116 6.66 1.84 14.09
N MET A 117 7.08 3.04 13.69
CA MET A 117 8.42 3.55 13.98
C MET A 117 8.67 3.64 15.49
N SER A 118 7.68 4.06 16.28
CA SER A 118 7.84 4.16 17.74
C SER A 118 7.93 2.80 18.43
N ARG A 119 7.11 1.82 18.02
CA ARG A 119 7.20 0.43 18.51
C ARG A 119 8.52 -0.22 18.14
N TYR A 120 8.99 0.05 16.92
CA TYR A 120 10.28 -0.39 16.43
C TYR A 120 11.44 0.20 17.24
N LEU A 121 11.44 1.52 17.46
CA LEU A 121 12.41 2.20 18.33
C LEU A 121 12.35 1.64 19.76
N LEU A 122 11.14 1.44 20.31
CA LEU A 122 10.96 0.84 21.63
C LEU A 122 11.62 -0.54 21.70
N GLN A 123 11.40 -1.40 20.70
CA GLN A 123 12.04 -2.72 20.61
C GLN A 123 13.57 -2.63 20.49
N LEU A 124 14.09 -1.71 19.68
CA LEU A 124 15.53 -1.48 19.56
C LEU A 124 16.15 -1.08 20.91
N PHE A 125 15.50 -0.19 21.66
CA PHE A 125 15.98 0.24 22.96
C PHE A 125 15.89 -0.88 24.01
N GLU A 126 14.88 -1.75 23.98
CA GLU A 126 14.85 -2.94 24.85
C GLU A 126 15.97 -3.94 24.54
N LEU A 127 16.27 -4.15 23.26
CA LEU A 127 17.42 -4.97 22.85
C LEU A 127 18.73 -4.32 23.28
N TRP A 128 18.83 -3.00 23.15
CA TRP A 128 19.98 -2.23 23.60
C TRP A 128 20.18 -2.33 25.12
N VAL A 129 19.14 -2.19 25.93
CA VAL A 129 19.23 -2.35 27.40
C VAL A 129 19.79 -3.74 27.76
N ARG A 130 19.28 -4.80 27.13
CA ARG A 130 19.79 -6.18 27.34
C ARG A 130 21.26 -6.30 26.92
N MET A 131 21.62 -5.74 25.77
CA MET A 131 23.00 -5.71 25.28
C MET A 131 23.94 -4.96 26.25
N ASP A 132 23.51 -3.80 26.74
CA ASP A 132 24.27 -2.92 27.63
C ASP A 132 24.51 -3.58 28.99
N GLN A 133 23.49 -4.22 29.56
CA GLN A 133 23.63 -5.00 30.79
C GLN A 133 24.63 -6.15 30.64
N GLU A 134 24.58 -6.90 29.54
CA GLU A 134 25.53 -7.99 29.29
C GLU A 134 26.95 -7.45 29.00
N ALA A 135 27.07 -6.29 28.34
CA ALA A 135 28.35 -5.62 28.10
C ALA A 135 29.00 -5.15 29.40
N ILE A 136 28.23 -4.56 30.32
CA ILE A 136 28.70 -4.11 31.64
C ILE A 136 29.08 -5.31 32.52
N LYS A 137 28.30 -6.40 32.50
CA LYS A 137 28.66 -7.66 33.20
C LYS A 137 29.96 -8.24 32.67
N ALA A 138 30.14 -8.25 31.35
CA ALA A 138 31.37 -8.70 30.72
C ALA A 138 32.55 -7.76 31.02
N TYR A 139 32.28 -6.46 31.15
CA TYR A 139 33.30 -5.44 31.32
C TYR A 139 32.80 -4.19 32.08
N PRO A 140 32.99 -4.13 33.41
CA PRO A 140 32.40 -3.10 34.27
C PRO A 140 32.83 -1.66 33.99
N LEU A 141 34.01 -1.41 33.38
CA LEU A 141 34.48 -0.05 33.06
C LEU A 141 33.51 0.71 32.14
N LEU A 142 32.67 0.02 31.36
CA LEU A 142 31.64 0.68 30.53
C LEU A 142 30.65 1.49 31.36
N ASN A 143 30.43 1.10 32.62
CA ASN A 143 29.51 1.79 33.52
C ASN A 143 29.98 3.23 33.85
N ASP A 144 31.28 3.50 33.76
CA ASP A 144 31.87 4.82 34.07
C ASP A 144 31.69 5.87 32.95
N TYR A 145 31.12 5.51 31.79
CA TYR A 145 31.08 6.36 30.60
C TYR A 145 29.68 6.49 30.05
N HIS A 146 29.10 7.69 29.90
CA HIS A 146 27.72 7.96 29.44
C HIS A 146 27.28 7.14 28.19
N PRO A 147 26.03 6.62 28.12
CA PRO A 147 25.62 5.68 27.06
C PRO A 147 25.24 6.38 25.75
N ILE A 148 25.43 7.71 25.66
CA ILE A 148 24.95 8.64 24.62
C ILE A 148 23.44 8.89 24.65
N PHE A 149 22.63 7.86 24.88
CA PHE A 149 21.18 8.00 24.94
C PHE A 149 20.73 8.68 26.23
N VAL A 150 19.67 9.48 26.15
CA VAL A 150 19.04 10.14 27.30
C VAL A 150 17.57 9.76 27.35
N PRO A 151 16.95 9.64 28.54
CA PRO A 151 15.54 9.28 28.68
C PRO A 151 14.63 10.15 27.83
N SER A 152 14.86 11.46 27.83
CA SER A 152 14.05 12.45 27.12
C SER A 152 14.05 12.31 25.60
N SER A 153 15.06 11.64 25.02
CA SER A 153 15.11 11.35 23.58
C SER A 153 14.00 10.38 23.12
N LEU A 154 13.36 9.68 24.06
CA LEU A 154 12.29 8.72 23.81
C LEU A 154 10.89 9.28 24.15
N ASP A 155 10.78 10.50 24.66
CA ASP A 155 9.47 11.10 24.98
C ASP A 155 8.66 11.45 23.72
N VAL A 156 9.32 11.50 22.56
CA VAL A 156 8.69 11.73 21.26
C VAL A 156 7.93 10.51 20.73
N LEU A 157 8.15 9.31 21.30
CA LEU A 157 7.54 8.07 20.82
C LEU A 157 6.01 8.12 20.92
N CYS A 158 5.34 7.55 19.93
CA CYS A 158 3.90 7.40 19.84
C CYS A 158 3.48 5.99 20.29
N LEU A 159 2.79 5.87 21.43
CA LEU A 159 2.38 4.61 22.06
C LEU A 159 0.87 4.60 22.33
N GLN A 160 0.24 3.42 22.28
CA GLN A 160 -1.21 3.25 22.40
C GLN A 160 -1.62 2.50 23.67
N THR A 161 -0.79 1.56 24.15
CA THR A 161 -1.19 0.65 25.23
C THR A 161 -0.42 0.92 26.52
N ARG A 162 -1.05 0.63 27.66
CA ARG A 162 -0.41 0.72 28.99
C ARG A 162 0.89 -0.09 29.05
N GLN A 163 0.88 -1.29 28.47
CA GLN A 163 2.05 -2.15 28.38
C GLN A 163 3.20 -1.50 27.61
N GLU A 164 2.91 -0.77 26.52
CA GLU A 164 3.94 -0.01 25.80
C GLU A 164 4.52 1.12 26.65
N PHE A 165 3.68 1.84 27.40
CA PHE A 165 4.12 2.87 28.36
C PHE A 165 4.97 2.30 29.50
N GLU A 166 4.63 1.12 30.03
CA GLU A 166 5.42 0.40 31.04
C GLU A 166 6.79 0.02 30.49
N ARG A 167 6.84 -0.55 29.28
CA ARG A 167 8.08 -0.89 28.59
C ARG A 167 8.98 0.34 28.38
N LEU A 168 8.40 1.46 27.93
CA LEU A 168 9.14 2.72 27.79
C LEU A 168 9.66 3.23 29.14
N SER A 169 8.83 3.15 30.20
CA SER A 169 9.22 3.54 31.56
C SER A 169 10.41 2.74 32.07
N GLN A 170 10.42 1.42 31.87
CA GLN A 170 11.54 0.56 32.25
C GLN A 170 12.86 0.95 31.55
N ILE A 171 12.81 1.29 30.27
CA ILE A 171 13.98 1.74 29.50
C ILE A 171 14.49 3.07 30.04
N GLN A 172 13.60 4.03 30.30
CA GLN A 172 13.97 5.35 30.80
C GLN A 172 14.51 5.28 32.22
N GLN A 173 13.92 4.48 33.11
CA GLN A 173 14.45 4.22 34.45
C GLN A 173 15.85 3.60 34.41
N TYR A 174 16.08 2.66 33.49
CA TYR A 174 17.42 2.11 33.28
C TYR A 174 18.41 3.20 32.86
N LEU A 175 18.04 4.04 31.89
CA LEU A 175 18.87 5.16 31.43
C LEU A 175 19.14 6.17 32.57
N ASP A 176 18.11 6.55 33.34
CA ASP A 176 18.23 7.47 34.47
C ASP A 176 19.18 6.93 35.54
N SER A 177 18.99 5.69 35.98
CA SER A 177 19.90 5.04 36.95
C SER A 177 21.33 5.07 36.44
N ARG A 178 21.51 4.69 35.17
CA ARG A 178 22.81 4.59 34.52
C ARG A 178 23.49 5.96 34.38
N ILE A 179 22.73 7.06 34.20
CA ILE A 179 23.26 8.42 34.09
C ILE A 179 23.52 9.03 35.48
N ASN A 180 22.64 8.80 36.45
CA ASN A 180 22.76 9.34 37.80
C ASN A 180 23.95 8.76 38.57
N ASP A 181 24.37 7.53 38.24
CA ASP A 181 25.56 6.90 38.81
C ASP A 181 26.89 7.48 38.26
N LEU A 182 26.84 8.37 37.26
CA LEU A 182 28.04 8.96 36.64
C LEU A 182 28.57 10.18 37.42
N LEU A 183 29.88 10.40 37.30
CA LEU A 183 30.52 11.64 37.76
C LEU A 183 30.03 12.86 36.94
N LEU A 184 30.07 14.05 37.54
CA LEU A 184 29.65 15.32 36.91
C LEU A 184 30.36 15.60 35.56
N ASP A 185 31.65 15.28 35.45
CA ASP A 185 32.47 15.47 34.22
C ASP A 185 32.59 14.20 33.35
N HIS A 186 31.51 13.43 33.22
CA HIS A 186 31.53 12.16 32.48
C HIS A 186 31.78 12.33 30.98
N GLN A 187 32.31 11.28 30.34
CA GLN A 187 32.56 11.20 28.90
C GLN A 187 31.80 10.02 28.30
N THR A 188 31.69 9.97 26.98
CA THR A 188 31.20 8.80 26.24
C THR A 188 32.38 7.99 25.70
N ILE A 189 32.17 6.72 25.35
CA ILE A 189 33.20 5.90 24.68
C ILE A 189 33.54 6.38 23.25
N PHE A 190 32.78 7.34 22.73
CA PHE A 190 32.93 7.97 21.42
C PHE A 190 33.50 9.39 21.51
N ALA A 191 33.80 9.89 22.71
CA ALA A 191 34.45 11.17 22.91
C ALA A 191 35.87 11.18 22.31
N ASN A 192 36.45 12.38 22.15
CA ASN A 192 37.76 12.54 21.53
C ASN A 192 38.82 11.64 22.24
N PRO A 193 39.46 10.72 21.50
CA PRO A 193 40.31 9.69 22.10
C PRO A 193 41.66 10.21 22.63
N ILE A 194 42.02 11.46 22.32
CA ILE A 194 43.27 12.10 22.76
C ILE A 194 43.13 12.67 24.19
N ARG A 195 41.90 12.76 24.73
CA ARG A 195 41.69 13.24 26.09
C ARG A 195 42.28 12.30 27.14
N SER A 196 42.72 12.86 28.26
CA SER A 196 43.38 12.11 29.33
C SER A 196 42.46 11.15 30.08
N ASP A 197 41.15 11.40 30.06
CA ASP A 197 40.08 10.60 30.66
C ASP A 197 39.39 9.66 29.65
N SER A 198 39.91 9.55 28.43
CA SER A 198 39.31 8.78 27.34
C SER A 198 39.22 7.27 27.64
N PHE A 199 38.17 6.64 27.13
CA PHE A 199 37.94 5.19 27.28
C PHE A 199 39.14 4.34 26.83
N PRO A 200 39.74 4.57 25.64
CA PRO A 200 40.88 3.76 25.21
C PRO A 200 42.08 3.83 26.16
N ARG A 201 42.33 4.99 26.77
CA ARG A 201 43.42 5.14 27.73
C ARG A 201 43.16 4.34 29.00
N LYS A 202 41.97 4.46 29.61
CA LYS A 202 41.62 3.65 30.78
C LYS A 202 41.62 2.16 30.45
N PHE A 203 41.11 1.77 29.27
CA PHE A 203 41.13 0.38 28.82
C PHE A 203 42.55 -0.19 28.75
N VAL A 204 43.47 0.50 28.08
CA VAL A 204 44.85 0.02 27.91
C VAL A 204 45.60 -0.08 29.24
N HIS A 205 45.40 0.86 30.16
CA HIS A 205 46.18 0.90 31.41
C HIS A 205 45.57 0.09 32.54
N ASN A 206 44.24 -0.05 32.57
CA ASN A 206 43.52 -0.62 33.72
C ASN A 206 43.04 -2.06 33.47
N THR A 207 43.33 -2.67 32.31
CA THR A 207 42.90 -4.04 32.01
C THR A 207 44.04 -5.01 31.75
N VAL A 208 43.74 -6.29 31.95
CA VAL A 208 44.65 -7.39 31.59
C VAL A 208 44.90 -7.44 30.08
N ILE A 209 43.87 -7.26 29.25
CA ILE A 209 43.98 -7.21 27.79
C ILE A 209 44.84 -6.01 27.35
N GLY A 210 44.71 -4.86 28.02
CA GLY A 210 45.50 -3.65 27.77
C GLY A 210 47.01 -3.82 28.01
N LYS A 211 47.42 -4.74 28.89
CA LYS A 211 48.84 -5.06 29.09
C LYS A 211 49.46 -5.72 27.85
N TRP A 212 48.71 -6.57 27.15
CA TRP A 212 49.13 -7.14 25.87
C TRP A 212 49.29 -6.06 24.80
N LEU A 213 48.33 -5.13 24.72
CA LEU A 213 48.38 -3.98 23.80
C LEU A 213 49.64 -3.11 23.99
N THR A 214 50.11 -2.97 25.23
CA THR A 214 51.36 -2.26 25.53
C THR A 214 52.58 -3.00 24.98
N THR A 215 52.56 -4.35 25.00
CA THR A 215 53.62 -5.21 24.44
C THR A 215 53.64 -5.11 22.91
N LEU A 216 52.47 -5.12 22.26
CA LEU A 216 52.34 -4.87 20.82
C LEU A 216 52.91 -3.49 20.44
N GLY A 217 52.66 -2.46 21.26
CA GLY A 217 53.24 -1.14 21.07
C GLY A 217 54.77 -1.11 21.01
N GLN A 218 55.44 -1.91 21.86
CA GLN A 218 56.90 -2.03 21.85
C GLN A 218 57.42 -2.71 20.57
N GLN A 219 56.69 -3.69 20.04
CA GLN A 219 57.03 -4.34 18.77
C GLN A 219 56.92 -3.35 17.60
N ILE A 220 55.87 -2.52 17.59
CA ILE A 220 55.68 -1.49 16.55
C ILE A 220 56.78 -0.42 16.64
N ASP A 221 57.19 0.00 17.84
CA ASP A 221 58.32 0.94 18.00
C ASP A 221 59.63 0.36 17.45
N ALA A 222 59.90 -0.93 17.68
CA ALA A 222 61.08 -1.61 17.16
C ALA A 222 61.10 -1.65 15.62
N GLU A 223 59.97 -1.95 14.98
CA GLU A 223 59.85 -1.92 13.52
C GLU A 223 59.92 -0.49 12.97
N SER A 224 59.34 0.51 13.65
CA SER A 224 59.48 1.94 13.30
C SER A 224 60.96 2.36 13.29
N GLN A 225 61.72 1.94 14.31
CA GLN A 225 63.14 2.25 14.42
C GLN A 225 63.99 1.56 13.34
N LYS A 226 63.63 0.32 12.99
CA LYS A 226 64.25 -0.41 11.88
C LYS A 226 63.98 0.27 10.53
N ALA A 227 62.75 0.72 10.29
CA ALA A 227 62.38 1.47 9.09
C ALA A 227 63.17 2.79 8.97
N LYS A 228 63.28 3.54 10.06
CA LYS A 228 64.12 4.75 10.13
C LYS A 228 65.58 4.47 9.79
N SER A 229 66.16 3.43 10.38
CA SER A 229 67.57 3.05 10.16
C SER A 229 67.83 2.67 8.68
N SER A 230 66.89 1.93 8.07
CA SER A 230 66.92 1.61 6.64
C SER A 230 66.81 2.88 5.78
N LYS A 231 65.92 3.82 6.15
CA LYS A 231 65.74 5.06 5.39
C LYS A 231 66.93 6.00 5.47
N GLN A 232 67.58 6.06 6.62
CA GLN A 232 68.84 6.79 6.79
C GLN A 232 69.93 6.23 5.87
N SER A 233 70.05 4.90 5.80
CA SER A 233 71.01 4.24 4.90
C SER A 233 70.70 4.52 3.42
N GLU A 234 69.42 4.51 3.04
CA GLU A 234 68.97 4.90 1.70
C GLU A 234 69.33 6.36 1.38
N LEU A 235 69.07 7.29 2.30
CA LEU A 235 69.40 8.72 2.13
C LEU A 235 70.89 8.93 1.93
N VAL A 236 71.74 8.26 2.72
CA VAL A 236 73.20 8.32 2.55
C VAL A 236 73.60 7.83 1.16
N GLY A 237 73.04 6.72 0.70
CA GLY A 237 73.29 6.17 -0.64
C GLY A 237 72.86 7.12 -1.76
N LEU A 238 71.66 7.71 -1.66
CA LEU A 238 71.13 8.66 -2.64
C LEU A 238 71.90 9.97 -2.64
N THR A 239 72.37 10.43 -1.48
CA THR A 239 73.21 11.64 -1.35
C THR A 239 74.56 11.42 -2.03
N LYS A 240 75.23 10.30 -1.77
CA LYS A 240 76.46 9.93 -2.47
C LYS A 240 76.27 9.86 -3.99
N LYS A 241 75.15 9.29 -4.45
CA LYS A 241 74.80 9.26 -5.87
C LYS A 241 74.58 10.67 -6.45
N TYR A 242 73.93 11.54 -5.69
CA TYR A 242 73.72 12.94 -6.07
C TYR A 242 75.03 13.71 -6.19
N ASP A 243 75.95 13.52 -5.25
CA ASP A 243 77.26 14.18 -5.21
C ASP A 243 78.15 13.70 -6.36
N ASN A 244 78.21 12.38 -6.59
CA ASN A 244 78.91 11.81 -7.74
C ASN A 244 78.38 12.37 -9.06
N LEU A 245 77.06 12.41 -9.26
CA LEU A 245 76.46 13.01 -10.46
C LEU A 245 76.78 14.50 -10.56
N THR A 246 76.88 15.22 -9.45
CA THR A 246 77.21 16.64 -9.43
C THR A 246 78.66 16.90 -9.85
N GLN A 247 79.61 16.12 -9.33
CA GLN A 247 81.03 16.17 -9.72
C GLN A 247 81.19 15.80 -11.21
N GLU A 248 80.56 14.72 -11.66
CA GLU A 248 80.58 14.32 -13.07
C GLU A 248 80.01 15.42 -13.99
N ILE A 249 78.93 16.10 -13.58
CA ILE A 249 78.35 17.21 -14.35
C ILE A 249 79.28 18.42 -14.40
N GLN A 250 80.03 18.72 -13.32
CA GLN A 250 80.98 19.85 -13.28
C GLN A 250 82.13 19.65 -14.26
N ASN A 251 82.59 18.40 -14.44
CA ASN A 251 83.72 18.06 -15.31
C ASN A 251 83.34 17.85 -16.80
N MET A 252 82.07 18.06 -17.18
CA MET A 252 81.60 17.86 -18.56
C MET A 252 81.28 19.18 -19.27
N VAL A 253 81.48 19.26 -20.59
CA VAL A 253 81.12 20.42 -21.42
C VAL A 253 79.70 20.27 -21.98
N PHE A 254 79.00 21.37 -22.25
CA PHE A 254 77.70 21.36 -22.91
C PHE A 254 77.87 21.11 -24.42
N VAL A 255 77.24 20.04 -24.92
CA VAL A 255 77.18 19.71 -26.36
C VAL A 255 75.78 19.87 -26.93
N CYS A 256 74.84 20.43 -26.14
CA CYS A 256 73.46 20.62 -26.57
C CYS A 256 73.31 21.87 -27.43
N VAL A 257 72.50 21.77 -28.49
CA VAL A 257 72.20 22.87 -29.41
C VAL A 257 70.89 23.53 -28.99
N ARG A 258 70.82 24.86 -29.06
CA ARG A 258 69.57 25.60 -28.85
C ARG A 258 68.87 25.77 -30.20
N LEU A 259 67.67 25.23 -30.31
CA LEU A 259 66.85 25.33 -31.52
C LEU A 259 66.21 26.73 -31.61
N ARG A 260 65.79 27.12 -32.81
CA ARG A 260 65.22 28.47 -33.08
C ARG A 260 63.93 28.76 -32.31
N ASP A 261 63.19 27.73 -31.93
CA ASP A 261 61.97 27.81 -31.11
C ASP A 261 62.26 28.04 -29.60
N GLY A 262 63.52 28.16 -29.23
CA GLY A 262 63.96 28.32 -27.84
C GLY A 262 64.10 27.01 -27.07
N SER A 263 63.70 25.87 -27.64
CA SER A 263 63.88 24.54 -27.06
C SER A 263 65.34 24.09 -27.17
N LYS A 264 65.78 23.21 -26.26
CA LYS A 264 67.15 22.66 -26.26
C LYS A 264 67.12 21.25 -26.84
N ASP A 265 67.83 21.02 -27.93
CA ASP A 265 68.12 19.66 -28.39
C ASP A 265 69.21 19.07 -27.50
N VAL A 266 68.83 18.02 -26.77
CA VAL A 266 69.68 17.34 -25.79
C VAL A 266 70.12 15.95 -26.28
N ASN A 267 69.83 15.58 -27.53
CA ASN A 267 70.26 14.31 -28.10
C ASN A 267 71.79 14.22 -28.12
N GLY A 268 72.33 13.10 -27.62
CA GLY A 268 73.78 12.89 -27.46
C GLY A 268 74.45 13.63 -26.30
N CYS A 269 73.80 14.60 -25.64
CA CYS A 269 74.42 15.37 -24.56
C CYS A 269 74.43 14.60 -23.21
N LYS A 270 75.57 13.97 -22.89
CA LYS A 270 75.79 13.23 -21.63
C LYS A 270 75.54 14.11 -20.38
N ARG A 271 75.92 15.38 -20.41
CA ARG A 271 75.69 16.33 -19.30
C ARG A 271 74.21 16.58 -19.02
N CYS A 272 73.38 16.78 -20.07
CA CYS A 272 71.93 16.94 -19.93
C CYS A 272 71.25 15.65 -19.46
N TRP A 273 71.73 14.47 -19.87
CA TRP A 273 71.26 13.19 -19.35
C TRP A 273 71.57 13.01 -17.86
N LYS A 274 72.81 13.27 -17.43
CA LYS A 274 73.22 13.24 -16.01
C LYS A 274 72.42 14.25 -15.17
N LEU A 275 72.16 15.46 -15.68
CA LEU A 275 71.29 16.46 -15.05
C LEU A 275 69.85 15.94 -14.83
N ARG A 276 69.26 15.26 -15.83
CA ARG A 276 67.94 14.63 -15.69
C ARG A 276 67.95 13.51 -14.66
N ASN A 277 68.98 12.66 -14.66
CA ASN A 277 69.11 11.58 -13.67
C ASN A 277 69.26 12.13 -12.26
N ARG A 278 70.06 13.18 -12.06
CA ARG A 278 70.18 13.86 -10.76
C ARG A 278 68.84 14.44 -10.31
N LYS A 279 68.10 15.10 -11.21
CA LYS A 279 66.75 15.65 -10.93
C LYS A 279 65.69 14.58 -10.65
N ARG A 280 65.91 13.33 -11.07
CA ARG A 280 64.99 12.19 -10.85
C ARG A 280 65.26 11.45 -9.55
N ILE A 281 66.37 11.74 -8.86
CA ILE A 281 66.60 11.21 -7.52
C ILE A 281 65.50 11.77 -6.60
N LYS A 282 64.75 10.88 -5.97
CA LYS A 282 63.68 11.17 -5.04
C LYS A 282 63.79 10.22 -3.86
N ILE A 283 63.38 10.69 -2.70
CA ILE A 283 63.23 9.89 -1.49
C ILE A 283 61.85 10.18 -0.91
N SER A 284 61.15 9.15 -0.44
CA SER A 284 59.91 9.30 0.34
C SER A 284 60.24 9.73 1.78
N ALA A 285 59.33 10.48 2.41
CA ALA A 285 59.42 10.72 3.86
C ALA A 285 59.23 9.39 4.63
N CYS A 286 59.86 9.28 5.80
CA CYS A 286 59.61 8.19 6.74
C CYS A 286 59.13 8.82 8.05
N GLU A 287 57.88 8.54 8.39
CA GLU A 287 57.24 8.99 9.62
C GLU A 287 57.34 7.89 10.68
N ASP A 288 57.31 8.27 11.96
CA ASP A 288 57.12 7.30 13.03
C ASP A 288 55.79 6.55 12.89
N LEU A 289 55.75 5.27 13.23
CA LEU A 289 54.52 4.48 13.20
C LEU A 289 53.56 4.83 14.36
N LEU A 290 54.08 5.40 15.45
CA LEU A 290 53.32 5.75 16.67
C LEU A 290 53.80 7.08 17.28
N PRO A 291 52.94 7.81 18.01
CA PRO A 291 53.34 8.97 18.79
C PRO A 291 54.41 8.64 19.85
N ILE A 292 55.40 9.52 19.98
CA ILE A 292 56.40 9.47 21.05
C ILE A 292 55.74 9.93 22.35
N THR A 293 55.85 9.11 23.40
CA THR A 293 55.31 9.43 24.74
C THR A 293 56.04 10.65 25.32
N GLY A 294 55.28 11.59 25.89
CA GLY A 294 55.85 12.83 26.43
C GLY A 294 54.83 13.85 26.92
N THR A 295 53.60 13.80 26.41
CA THR A 295 52.45 14.55 26.94
C THR A 295 51.27 13.61 27.19
N ALA A 296 50.37 13.98 28.10
CA ALA A 296 49.17 13.19 28.41
C ALA A 296 48.30 12.92 27.16
N ALA A 297 48.24 13.88 26.24
CA ALA A 297 47.55 13.78 24.96
C ALA A 297 48.19 12.71 24.05
N LYS A 298 49.52 12.73 23.87
CA LYS A 298 50.22 11.73 23.05
C LYS A 298 50.13 10.33 23.62
N THR A 299 50.13 10.20 24.95
CA THR A 299 49.92 8.90 25.62
C THR A 299 48.50 8.39 25.41
N ALA A 300 47.47 9.25 25.49
CA ALA A 300 46.09 8.87 25.21
C ALA A 300 45.89 8.50 23.74
N GLN A 301 46.46 9.28 22.82
CA GLN A 301 46.45 9.00 21.39
C GLN A 301 47.08 7.64 21.07
N ARG A 302 48.23 7.34 21.68
CA ARG A 302 48.92 6.04 21.54
C ARG A 302 48.05 4.89 22.06
N ALA A 303 47.40 5.06 23.22
CA ALA A 303 46.46 4.08 23.75
C ALA A 303 45.23 3.88 22.85
N ALA A 304 44.73 4.95 22.23
CA ALA A 304 43.64 4.88 21.27
C ALA A 304 44.01 4.07 20.03
N MET A 305 45.23 4.26 19.49
CA MET A 305 45.72 3.46 18.36
C MET A 305 45.78 1.97 18.72
N PHE A 306 46.31 1.62 19.89
CA PHE A 306 46.36 0.22 20.33
C PHE A 306 44.97 -0.39 20.49
N PHE A 307 44.06 0.35 21.13
CA PHE A 307 42.69 -0.09 21.31
C PHE A 307 41.96 -0.35 19.99
N GLN A 308 42.23 0.44 18.94
CA GLN A 308 41.63 0.20 17.62
C GLN A 308 42.28 -0.95 16.85
N LEU A 309 43.57 -1.22 17.07
CA LEU A 309 44.28 -2.31 16.39
C LEU A 309 43.83 -3.70 16.85
N ASP A 310 43.55 -3.87 18.14
CA ASP A 310 43.17 -5.17 18.72
C ASP A 310 42.05 -5.00 19.76
N MET A 311 40.91 -4.48 19.29
CA MET A 311 39.68 -4.32 20.08
C MET A 311 39.02 -5.69 20.31
N PRO A 312 38.59 -6.02 21.55
CA PRO A 312 37.79 -7.22 21.78
C PRO A 312 36.53 -7.24 20.93
N LYS A 313 36.21 -8.41 20.36
CA LYS A 313 35.08 -8.59 19.42
C LYS A 313 33.75 -8.10 19.99
N PHE A 314 33.41 -8.46 21.23
CA PHE A 314 32.18 -8.00 21.87
C PHE A 314 32.11 -6.48 22.05
N LEU A 315 33.23 -5.80 22.39
CA LEU A 315 33.28 -4.34 22.49
C LEU A 315 33.14 -3.69 21.11
N SER A 316 33.75 -4.28 20.09
CA SER A 316 33.57 -3.85 18.70
C SER A 316 32.11 -3.97 18.27
N ALA A 317 31.47 -5.11 18.56
CA ALA A 317 30.07 -5.36 18.27
C ALA A 317 29.14 -4.38 18.99
N TYR A 318 29.33 -4.19 20.30
CA TYR A 318 28.62 -3.20 21.12
C TYR A 318 28.77 -1.79 20.53
N ARG A 319 30.00 -1.36 20.26
CA ARG A 319 30.30 -0.01 19.76
C ARG A 319 29.67 0.23 18.38
N SER A 320 29.70 -0.77 17.50
CA SER A 320 29.03 -0.70 16.20
C SER A 320 27.50 -0.64 16.32
N ALA A 321 26.89 -1.43 17.21
CA ALA A 321 25.44 -1.41 17.40
C ALA A 321 24.96 -0.09 18.01
N VAL A 322 25.64 0.41 19.05
CA VAL A 322 25.35 1.72 19.66
C VAL A 322 25.53 2.86 18.65
N TRP A 323 26.63 2.84 17.88
CA TRP A 323 26.86 3.87 16.87
C TRP A 323 25.78 3.85 15.78
N LYS A 324 25.38 2.66 15.31
CA LYS A 324 24.32 2.53 14.30
C LYS A 324 22.98 3.06 14.81
N LEU A 325 22.63 2.76 16.06
CA LEU A 325 21.42 3.29 16.71
C LEU A 325 21.51 4.80 16.94
N HIS A 326 22.69 5.33 17.28
CA HIS A 326 22.93 6.76 17.37
C HIS A 326 22.73 7.46 16.02
N MET A 327 23.31 6.92 14.95
CA MET A 327 23.18 7.47 13.60
C MET A 327 21.73 7.48 13.10
N LEU A 328 20.91 6.51 13.51
CA LEU A 328 19.48 6.48 13.23
C LEU A 328 18.77 7.74 13.78
N GLY A 329 19.26 8.31 14.89
CA GLY A 329 18.74 9.53 15.49
C GLY A 329 19.41 10.83 15.02
N THR A 330 20.28 10.80 14.02
CA THR A 330 20.99 11.99 13.50
C THR A 330 20.64 12.24 12.02
N ALA A 331 20.08 13.42 11.71
CA ALA A 331 19.77 13.80 10.33
C ALA A 331 21.05 14.05 9.50
N GLN A 332 21.09 13.56 8.25
CA GLN A 332 22.29 13.59 7.39
C GLN A 332 22.77 15.02 7.08
N LEU A 333 24.09 15.23 7.21
CA LEU A 333 24.79 16.45 6.76
C LEU A 333 25.70 16.12 5.58
N SER A 334 25.64 16.91 4.50
CA SER A 334 26.56 16.78 3.35
C SER A 334 27.83 17.60 3.56
N HIS A 335 29.03 17.10 3.23
CA HIS A 335 30.09 17.85 2.48
C HIS A 335 31.44 17.15 2.18
N ASN A 336 32.28 17.91 1.46
CA ASN A 336 33.33 17.60 0.47
C ASN A 336 34.72 17.15 1.00
N LYS A 337 35.52 16.54 0.09
CA LYS A 337 36.88 15.98 0.34
C LYS A 337 38.03 16.88 -0.16
N HIS A 338 39.15 16.90 0.57
CA HIS A 338 40.43 17.53 0.17
C HIS A 338 41.56 16.49 0.01
N GLY A 339 42.52 16.77 -0.89
CA GLY A 339 43.67 15.90 -1.19
C GLY A 339 45.03 16.58 -0.92
N THR A 340 46.05 15.78 -0.62
CA THR A 340 47.39 16.19 -0.13
C THR A 340 48.48 16.25 -1.22
N PRO A 341 49.55 17.07 -1.08
CA PRO A 341 50.60 17.25 -2.10
C PRO A 341 51.96 16.53 -1.82
N LYS A 342 52.89 16.51 -2.81
CA LYS A 342 54.22 15.84 -2.79
C LYS A 342 55.42 16.79 -3.01
N MET A 343 56.63 16.44 -2.53
CA MET A 343 57.87 17.30 -2.54
C MET A 343 59.09 16.76 -3.34
N ARG A 344 60.12 17.61 -3.59
CA ARG A 344 61.40 17.33 -4.33
C ARG A 344 62.67 17.64 -3.49
N LEU A 345 63.81 17.04 -3.86
CA LEU A 345 65.14 17.12 -3.21
C LEU A 345 66.03 18.31 -3.69
N PRO A 346 67.12 18.70 -2.97
CA PRO A 346 67.70 18.09 -1.75
C PRO A 346 66.97 18.47 -0.46
N LYS A 347 67.05 17.59 0.55
CA LYS A 347 66.40 17.71 1.86
C LYS A 347 67.36 17.20 2.95
N ARG A 348 67.43 17.89 4.08
CA ARG A 348 68.18 17.48 5.29
C ARG A 348 67.45 16.33 5.99
N LEU A 349 68.12 15.59 6.87
CA LEU A 349 67.52 14.47 7.62
C LEU A 349 66.25 14.90 8.39
N SER A 350 66.26 16.11 8.97
CA SER A 350 65.11 16.73 9.66
C SER A 350 63.95 17.15 8.74
N GLU A 351 64.15 17.13 7.42
CA GLU A 351 63.12 17.42 6.42
C GLU A 351 62.58 16.14 5.75
N VAL A 352 63.04 14.96 6.19
CA VAL A 352 62.64 13.63 5.68
C VAL A 352 62.12 12.72 6.80
N LEU A 353 62.66 12.88 8.02
CA LEU A 353 62.17 12.23 9.23
C LEU A 353 61.26 13.19 9.99
N PHE A 354 59.98 12.85 10.06
CA PHE A 354 59.00 13.62 10.84
C PHE A 354 58.53 12.80 12.05
N PRO A 355 58.29 13.43 13.21
CA PRO A 355 57.55 12.79 14.29
C PRO A 355 56.13 12.48 13.81
N PHE A 356 55.45 11.54 14.49
CA PHE A 356 54.04 11.24 14.21
C PHE A 356 53.21 12.53 14.22
N GLY A 357 52.71 12.94 13.04
CA GLY A 357 52.09 14.25 12.83
C GLY A 357 50.56 14.23 12.71
N ALA A 358 49.94 13.05 12.63
CA ALA A 358 48.49 12.94 12.56
C ALA A 358 47.85 13.14 13.93
N GLU A 359 46.69 13.80 13.99
CA GLU A 359 45.81 13.82 15.16
C GLU A 359 44.67 12.82 14.93
N PHE A 360 44.42 11.95 15.93
CA PHE A 360 43.40 10.91 15.83
C PHE A 360 42.05 11.40 16.36
N THR A 361 41.04 11.35 15.51
CA THR A 361 39.64 11.54 15.87
C THR A 361 38.79 10.45 15.21
N TYR A 362 37.56 10.25 15.68
CA TYR A 362 36.65 9.27 15.09
C TYR A 362 35.98 9.84 13.84
N TYR A 363 35.99 9.06 12.76
CA TYR A 363 35.39 9.40 11.48
C TYR A 363 34.37 8.34 11.10
N ASP A 364 33.15 8.77 10.76
CA ASP A 364 32.13 7.88 10.23
C ASP A 364 32.24 7.81 8.71
N THR A 365 32.63 6.64 8.20
CA THR A 365 32.75 6.41 6.76
C THR A 365 31.41 6.39 6.04
N SER A 366 30.31 6.09 6.73
CA SER A 366 28.99 5.98 6.10
C SER A 366 28.39 7.35 5.75
N THR A 367 28.51 8.32 6.66
CA THR A 367 28.05 9.70 6.43
C THR A 367 29.16 10.65 5.98
N SER A 368 30.41 10.19 5.96
CA SER A 368 31.59 11.00 5.66
C SER A 368 31.80 12.19 6.62
N THR A 369 31.34 12.08 7.87
CA THR A 369 31.43 13.14 8.89
C THR A 369 32.35 12.75 10.05
N TRP A 370 32.90 13.75 10.75
CA TRP A 370 33.66 13.51 11.98
C TRP A 370 32.72 13.41 13.18
N ALA A 371 33.00 12.50 14.11
CA ALA A 371 32.10 12.23 15.25
C ALA A 371 31.87 13.43 16.18
N ASP A 372 32.82 14.38 16.23
CA ASP A 372 32.72 15.62 16.99
C ASP A 372 31.82 16.68 16.33
N GLN A 373 31.46 16.49 15.05
CA GLN A 373 30.53 17.33 14.31
C GLN A 373 29.07 16.87 14.45
N LEU A 374 28.84 15.67 14.96
CA LEU A 374 27.51 15.11 15.16
C LEU A 374 26.85 15.62 16.45
N PRO A 375 25.51 15.69 16.52
CA PRO A 375 24.80 15.99 17.76
C PRO A 375 25.23 15.02 18.87
N LYS A 376 25.56 15.54 20.06
CA LYS A 376 25.97 14.70 21.20
C LYS A 376 24.89 13.73 21.67
N VAL A 377 23.63 14.07 21.45
CA VAL A 377 22.46 13.28 21.83
C VAL A 377 21.61 13.05 20.58
N PRO A 378 21.28 11.78 20.24
CA PRO A 378 20.42 11.46 19.11
C PRO A 378 18.96 11.88 19.38
N TRP A 379 18.24 12.27 18.33
CA TRP A 379 16.86 12.72 18.43
C TRP A 379 15.98 12.10 17.33
N PHE A 380 15.00 11.30 17.73
CA PHE A 380 14.28 10.41 16.81
C PHE A 380 13.03 11.02 16.18
N MET A 381 12.67 12.27 16.51
CA MET A 381 11.44 12.91 16.04
C MET A 381 11.31 12.89 14.51
N HIS A 382 12.42 13.10 13.80
CA HIS A 382 12.44 13.15 12.34
C HIS A 382 12.02 11.84 11.66
N LEU A 383 12.10 10.70 12.37
CA LEU A 383 11.69 9.38 11.87
C LEU A 383 10.17 9.17 11.95
N LEU A 384 9.49 9.92 12.82
CA LEU A 384 8.05 9.78 13.07
C LEU A 384 7.17 10.46 12.00
N GLY A 385 7.80 11.11 11.02
CA GLY A 385 7.13 11.80 9.91
C GLY A 385 6.57 13.18 10.30
N SER A 386 6.17 13.95 9.30
CA SER A 386 5.54 15.26 9.52
C SER A 386 4.11 15.08 10.04
N TRP A 387 3.84 15.59 11.23
CA TRP A 387 2.52 15.52 11.87
C TRP A 387 1.84 16.89 11.95
N LEU A 388 2.58 17.97 11.69
CA LEU A 388 2.09 19.34 11.71
C LEU A 388 1.70 19.86 10.33
N PRO A 389 0.65 20.71 10.24
CA PRO A 389 0.39 21.54 9.08
C PRO A 389 1.58 22.45 8.75
N LYS A 390 1.70 22.84 7.47
CA LYS A 390 2.69 23.84 7.04
C LYS A 390 2.49 25.15 7.79
N GLY A 391 3.59 25.79 8.20
CA GLY A 391 3.57 27.08 8.91
C GLY A 391 3.59 26.99 10.43
N ILE A 392 3.33 25.82 11.02
CA ILE A 392 3.44 25.60 12.47
C ILE A 392 4.82 25.01 12.80
N SER A 393 5.55 25.66 13.71
CA SER A 393 6.83 25.15 14.20
C SER A 393 6.63 23.92 15.07
N ASP A 394 7.39 22.87 14.83
CA ASP A 394 7.38 21.66 15.66
C ASP A 394 8.15 21.89 16.98
N PRO A 395 7.49 21.89 18.15
CA PRO A 395 8.17 22.04 19.42
C PRO A 395 9.08 20.84 19.76
N TYR A 396 8.89 19.70 19.09
CA TYR A 396 9.68 18.48 19.25
C TYR A 396 10.75 18.31 18.16
N ALA A 397 10.96 19.28 17.26
CA ALA A 397 11.94 19.15 16.16
C ALA A 397 13.38 18.90 16.64
N SER A 398 13.74 19.39 17.82
CA SER A 398 15.08 19.18 18.39
C SER A 398 15.04 19.01 19.91
N GLY A 399 15.95 18.18 20.44
CA GLY A 399 16.11 18.02 21.89
C GLY A 399 16.49 19.31 22.63
N GLN A 400 17.10 20.29 21.95
CA GLN A 400 17.46 21.60 22.54
C GLN A 400 16.22 22.45 22.85
N SER A 401 15.14 22.30 22.07
CA SER A 401 13.85 22.95 22.31
C SER A 401 13.06 22.29 23.44
N PHE A 402 13.37 21.02 23.74
CA PHE A 402 12.62 20.18 24.68
C PHE A 402 13.16 20.21 26.12
N VAL A 403 14.48 20.36 26.29
CA VAL A 403 15.22 20.18 27.56
C VAL A 403 15.41 21.49 28.36
N GLN A 404 14.89 22.64 27.91
CA GLN A 404 15.01 23.88 28.69
C GLN A 404 14.01 23.92 29.86
N ASP A 405 14.43 23.39 30.99
CA ASP A 405 13.72 23.50 32.27
C ASP A 405 13.33 24.97 32.56
N GLY A 406 12.04 25.17 32.84
CA GLY A 406 11.52 26.43 33.37
C GLY A 406 11.04 27.49 32.37
N ARG A 407 11.09 27.26 31.04
CA ARG A 407 10.45 28.16 30.06
C ARG A 407 9.06 27.66 29.61
N PRO A 408 8.07 28.55 29.42
CA PRO A 408 6.77 28.17 28.86
C PRO A 408 6.95 27.56 27.46
N TYR A 409 6.27 26.45 27.18
CA TYR A 409 6.27 25.84 25.86
C TYR A 409 5.74 26.82 24.80
N HIS A 410 6.39 26.82 23.64
CA HIS A 410 6.00 27.63 22.50
C HIS A 410 5.03 26.87 21.58
N PRO A 411 4.08 27.57 20.94
CA PRO A 411 3.79 29.01 21.11
C PRO A 411 2.98 29.27 22.40
N SER A 412 3.29 30.36 23.10
CA SER A 412 2.48 30.84 24.24
C SER A 412 1.14 31.42 23.75
N SER A 413 0.17 31.63 24.64
CA SER A 413 -1.12 32.26 24.28
C SER A 413 -0.94 33.60 23.55
N TYR A 414 0.00 34.44 23.98
CA TYR A 414 0.34 35.68 23.29
C TYR A 414 1.00 35.45 21.92
N ALA A 415 1.86 34.43 21.80
CA ALA A 415 2.48 34.08 20.53
C ALA A 415 1.44 33.54 19.53
N ILE A 416 0.43 32.79 19.99
CA ILE A 416 -0.66 32.29 19.16
C ILE A 416 -1.41 33.45 18.51
N VAL A 417 -1.78 34.46 19.31
CA VAL A 417 -2.43 35.69 18.82
C VAL A 417 -1.51 36.46 17.87
N ALA A 418 -0.23 36.63 18.22
CA ALA A 418 0.73 37.31 17.35
C ALA A 418 0.96 36.58 16.02
N ASN A 419 0.84 35.25 16.01
CA ASN A 419 1.03 34.41 14.84
C ASN A 419 -0.17 34.43 13.88
N GLU A 420 -1.32 35.01 14.23
CA GLU A 420 -2.49 35.08 13.34
C GLU A 420 -2.14 35.73 11.99
N PHE A 421 -1.24 36.72 11.98
CA PHE A 421 -0.74 37.36 10.76
C PHE A 421 0.11 36.44 9.87
N ASN A 422 0.62 35.34 10.43
CA ASN A 422 1.42 34.33 9.74
C ASN A 422 0.58 33.11 9.31
N CYS A 423 -0.75 33.18 9.40
CA CYS A 423 -1.65 32.09 9.01
C CYS A 423 -1.46 31.74 7.52
N PRO A 424 -1.19 30.47 7.18
CA PRO A 424 -1.16 30.01 5.79
C PRO A 424 -2.49 30.28 5.07
N SER A 425 -2.44 30.51 3.76
CA SER A 425 -3.62 30.79 2.93
C SER A 425 -4.62 29.62 2.86
N GLU A 426 -4.16 28.40 3.14
CA GLU A 426 -4.96 27.18 3.11
C GLU A 426 -5.76 26.93 4.39
N LEU A 427 -5.50 27.70 5.46
CA LEU A 427 -6.14 27.52 6.78
C LEU A 427 -6.93 28.77 7.18
N SER A 428 -8.00 28.56 7.94
CA SER A 428 -8.67 29.68 8.63
C SER A 428 -7.86 30.13 9.84
N VAL A 429 -7.93 31.42 10.19
CA VAL A 429 -7.22 31.96 11.38
C VAL A 429 -7.66 31.22 12.66
N THR A 430 -8.94 30.87 12.77
CA THR A 430 -9.50 30.12 13.90
C THR A 430 -8.92 28.72 14.01
N GLU A 431 -8.79 28.01 12.88
CA GLU A 431 -8.22 26.67 12.79
C GLU A 431 -6.71 26.69 13.06
N TYR A 432 -6.00 27.66 12.50
CA TYR A 432 -4.57 27.87 12.74
C TYR A 432 -4.26 28.17 14.21
N SER A 433 -5.06 29.02 14.86
CA SER A 433 -4.95 29.28 16.30
C SER A 433 -5.33 28.07 17.15
N ALA A 434 -6.27 27.23 16.70
CA ALA A 434 -6.63 25.98 17.39
C ALA A 434 -5.50 24.93 17.32
N PHE A 435 -4.86 24.76 16.16
CA PHE A 435 -3.71 23.88 16.02
C PHE A 435 -2.58 24.29 16.96
N GLN A 436 -2.23 25.58 17.01
CA GLN A 436 -1.18 26.07 17.91
C GLN A 436 -1.54 25.90 19.40
N ARG A 437 -2.82 26.05 19.77
CA ARG A 437 -3.31 25.80 21.15
C ARG A 437 -3.11 24.34 21.56
N VAL A 438 -3.46 23.41 20.69
CA VAL A 438 -3.34 21.97 20.98
C VAL A 438 -1.88 21.52 20.99
N VAL A 439 -1.05 22.04 20.10
CA VAL A 439 0.40 21.76 20.05
C VAL A 439 1.14 22.25 21.29
N SER A 440 0.77 23.42 21.82
CA SER A 440 1.35 23.98 23.06
C SER A 440 0.79 23.35 24.35
N ALA A 441 -0.25 22.51 24.25
CA ALA A 441 -0.90 21.87 25.39
C ALA A 441 -0.24 20.51 25.68
N ARG A 442 0.80 20.51 26.52
CA ARG A 442 1.51 19.29 26.98
C ARG A 442 0.71 18.55 28.07
N GLY A 443 0.82 18.93 29.35
CA GLY A 443 0.06 18.27 30.43
C GLY A 443 -1.44 18.56 30.45
N ARG A 444 -1.90 19.59 29.75
CA ARG A 444 -3.33 19.92 29.59
C ARG A 444 -3.89 19.55 28.22
N ARG A 445 -3.18 18.70 27.46
CA ARG A 445 -3.51 18.33 26.08
C ARG A 445 -4.97 17.93 25.93
N TRP A 446 -5.39 16.96 26.72
CA TRP A 446 -6.71 16.38 26.62
C TRP A 446 -7.83 17.34 27.02
N LEU A 447 -7.56 18.22 27.98
CA LEU A 447 -8.49 19.29 28.35
C LEU A 447 -8.68 20.28 27.20
N VAL A 448 -7.58 20.66 26.52
CA VAL A 448 -7.67 21.54 25.35
C VAL A 448 -8.36 20.84 24.20
N LEU A 449 -8.03 19.56 23.93
CA LEU A 449 -8.71 18.76 22.92
C LEU A 449 -10.21 18.65 23.16
N LEU A 450 -10.64 18.40 24.39
CA LEU A 450 -12.05 18.40 24.77
C LEU A 450 -12.74 19.75 24.52
N VAL A 451 -12.07 20.85 24.87
CA VAL A 451 -12.60 22.19 24.60
C VAL A 451 -12.72 22.42 23.09
N GLU A 452 -11.70 22.06 22.31
CA GLU A 452 -11.78 22.23 20.85
C GLU A 452 -12.82 21.31 20.20
N LEU A 453 -13.01 20.08 20.71
CA LEU A 453 -14.06 19.15 20.28
C LEU A 453 -15.47 19.73 20.48
N GLY A 454 -15.68 20.50 21.55
CA GLY A 454 -16.91 21.24 21.81
C GLY A 454 -17.05 22.55 21.01
N THR A 455 -16.08 22.90 20.16
CA THR A 455 -16.11 24.12 19.32
C THR A 455 -16.11 23.79 17.83
N THR A 456 -16.41 24.78 16.99
CA THR A 456 -16.33 24.66 15.52
C THR A 456 -14.95 25.02 14.95
N ASN A 457 -13.92 25.09 15.78
CA ASN A 457 -12.58 25.55 15.36
C ASN A 457 -11.83 24.53 14.51
N PHE A 458 -12.12 23.23 14.67
CA PHE A 458 -11.49 22.16 13.90
C PHE A 458 -12.38 21.65 12.77
N ASN A 459 -11.81 21.59 11.57
CA ASN A 459 -12.38 20.81 10.50
C ASN A 459 -11.91 19.35 10.62
N PHE A 460 -12.68 18.52 11.31
CA PHE A 460 -12.39 17.09 11.48
C PHE A 460 -12.57 16.26 10.20
N SER A 461 -13.15 16.83 9.14
CA SER A 461 -13.15 16.20 7.81
C SER A 461 -11.82 16.40 7.07
N SER A 462 -10.92 17.22 7.62
CA SER A 462 -9.59 17.46 7.06
C SER A 462 -8.61 16.36 7.48
N GLU A 463 -7.92 15.78 6.49
CA GLU A 463 -6.82 14.83 6.71
C GLU A 463 -5.72 15.44 7.61
N VAL A 464 -5.42 16.72 7.42
CA VAL A 464 -4.39 17.45 8.18
C VAL A 464 -4.75 17.54 9.66
N THR A 465 -6.00 17.87 9.98
CA THR A 465 -6.53 17.91 11.34
C THR A 465 -6.49 16.52 11.97
N MET A 466 -6.92 15.49 11.24
CA MET A 466 -6.92 14.11 11.72
C MET A 466 -5.50 13.59 11.99
N LYS A 467 -4.53 13.92 11.13
CA LYS A 467 -3.12 13.54 11.31
C LYS A 467 -2.52 14.17 12.58
N LEU A 468 -2.78 15.46 12.80
CA LEU A 468 -2.37 16.19 14.00
C LEU A 468 -2.93 15.56 15.27
N LEU A 469 -4.25 15.37 15.30
CA LEU A 469 -4.96 14.84 16.48
C LEU A 469 -4.54 13.41 16.80
N ASN A 470 -4.48 12.54 15.78
CA ASN A 470 -4.06 11.16 15.94
C ASN A 470 -2.63 11.07 16.48
N HIS A 471 -1.70 11.89 15.99
CA HIS A 471 -0.32 11.91 16.48
C HIS A 471 -0.25 12.34 17.95
N LEU A 472 -0.93 13.45 18.30
CA LEU A 472 -0.91 13.99 19.66
C LEU A 472 -1.62 13.11 20.70
N ALA A 473 -2.63 12.36 20.27
CA ALA A 473 -3.36 11.41 21.11
C ALA A 473 -2.48 10.23 21.57
N VAL A 474 -1.48 9.84 20.78
CA VAL A 474 -0.61 8.69 21.09
C VAL A 474 0.80 9.09 21.48
N GLN A 475 1.22 10.34 21.24
CA GLN A 475 2.54 10.81 21.67
C GLN A 475 2.69 10.65 23.19
N ALA A 476 3.77 9.99 23.62
CA ALA A 476 3.98 9.62 25.01
C ALA A 476 4.20 10.86 25.89
N GLY A 477 5.15 11.71 25.51
CA GLY A 477 5.59 12.83 26.31
C GLY A 477 6.30 12.42 27.60
N PRO A 478 6.78 13.40 28.39
CA PRO A 478 7.61 13.12 29.56
C PRO A 478 6.89 12.42 30.70
N ALA A 479 7.66 11.68 31.49
CA ALA A 479 7.19 11.09 32.73
C ALA A 479 6.75 12.18 33.72
N THR A 480 5.69 11.92 34.47
CA THR A 480 5.33 12.70 35.66
C THR A 480 6.29 12.34 36.80
N HIS A 481 6.58 13.29 37.69
CA HIS A 481 7.46 13.05 38.85
C HIS A 481 6.82 12.13 39.92
N GLU A 482 5.55 11.79 39.78
CA GLU A 482 4.79 10.92 40.68
C GLU A 482 4.79 9.46 40.18
N THR A 483 4.64 8.51 41.08
CA THR A 483 4.65 7.07 40.77
C THR A 483 3.46 6.69 39.89
N GLY A 484 3.69 6.33 38.62
CA GLY A 484 2.63 5.90 37.70
C GLY A 484 3.15 5.50 36.31
N VAL A 485 2.29 4.83 35.54
CA VAL A 485 2.57 4.45 34.12
C VAL A 485 2.19 5.58 33.16
N LEU A 486 1.20 6.40 33.54
CA LEU A 486 0.70 7.49 32.72
C LEU A 486 1.67 8.67 32.71
N ARG A 487 1.87 9.24 31.52
CA ARG A 487 2.75 10.39 31.27
C ARG A 487 2.03 11.70 31.52
N GLU A 488 2.75 12.81 31.51
CA GLU A 488 2.18 14.14 31.79
C GLU A 488 0.99 14.46 30.89
N ALA A 489 1.08 14.14 29.60
CA ALA A 489 -0.03 14.37 28.68
C ALA A 489 -1.22 13.45 28.94
N HIS A 490 -1.02 12.29 29.57
CA HIS A 490 -2.02 11.24 29.79
C HIS A 490 -2.51 11.15 31.24
N SER A 491 -1.96 11.94 32.16
CA SER A 491 -2.39 11.97 33.57
C SER A 491 -3.86 12.29 33.77
N PRO A 492 -4.57 13.07 32.91
CA PRO A 492 -6.01 13.25 33.08
C PRO A 492 -6.83 11.95 32.99
N PHE A 493 -6.30 10.86 32.41
CA PHE A 493 -7.00 9.58 32.35
C PHE A 493 -7.05 8.83 33.70
N ASP A 494 -6.27 9.26 34.71
CA ASP A 494 -6.43 8.79 36.09
C ASP A 494 -7.60 9.49 36.83
N ASP A 495 -8.14 10.57 36.27
CA ASP A 495 -9.29 11.29 36.84
C ASP A 495 -10.62 10.73 36.30
N GLU A 496 -11.41 10.15 37.20
CA GLU A 496 -12.73 9.61 36.93
C GLU A 496 -13.71 10.66 36.36
N ALA A 497 -13.68 11.90 36.86
CA ALA A 497 -14.57 12.97 36.41
C ALA A 497 -14.21 13.42 34.98
N PHE A 498 -12.92 13.41 34.65
CA PHE A 498 -12.43 13.67 33.29
C PHE A 498 -12.90 12.57 32.33
N CYS A 499 -12.70 11.30 32.69
CA CYS A 499 -13.12 10.16 31.86
C CYS A 499 -14.64 10.16 31.60
N ASN A 500 -15.44 10.47 32.63
CA ASN A 500 -16.90 10.60 32.53
C ASN A 500 -17.37 11.76 31.63
N ARG A 501 -16.56 12.81 31.46
CA ARG A 501 -16.87 13.93 30.54
C ARG A 501 -16.47 13.61 29.10
N LEU A 502 -15.30 12.99 28.90
CA LEU A 502 -14.85 12.50 27.58
C LEU A 502 -15.85 11.51 26.96
N TRP A 503 -16.48 10.69 27.80
CA TRP A 503 -17.58 9.78 27.46
C TRP A 503 -18.76 10.44 26.72
N ARG A 504 -19.02 11.74 26.88
CA ARG A 504 -20.26 12.38 26.38
C ARG A 504 -20.17 13.01 24.98
N GLU A 505 -18.97 13.21 24.43
CA GLU A 505 -18.77 13.96 23.17
C GLU A 505 -18.46 13.02 21.99
N VAL A 506 -19.50 12.58 21.25
CA VAL A 506 -19.46 11.39 20.35
C VAL A 506 -19.59 11.72 18.85
N HIS A 507 -18.82 12.68 18.32
CA HIS A 507 -19.02 13.10 16.91
C HIS A 507 -17.92 12.79 15.88
N TYR A 508 -16.85 12.02 16.20
CA TYR A 508 -15.83 11.68 15.19
C TYR A 508 -15.29 10.23 15.29
N MET A 509 -15.70 9.34 14.38
CA MET A 509 -15.58 7.88 14.56
C MET A 509 -14.14 7.34 14.71
N ASN A 510 -13.16 7.81 13.95
CA ASN A 510 -11.77 7.31 14.07
C ASN A 510 -11.09 7.77 15.36
N VAL A 511 -11.32 9.03 15.75
CA VAL A 511 -10.88 9.55 17.05
C VAL A 511 -11.57 8.76 18.16
N LEU A 512 -12.89 8.53 18.04
CA LEU A 512 -13.65 7.75 19.02
C LEU A 512 -13.15 6.33 19.18
N VAL A 513 -12.85 5.61 18.08
CA VAL A 513 -12.24 4.27 18.17
C VAL A 513 -10.92 4.35 18.92
N THR A 514 -10.06 5.31 18.57
CA THR A 514 -8.75 5.50 19.23
C THR A 514 -8.90 5.78 20.73
N LEU A 515 -9.77 6.72 21.09
CA LEU A 515 -10.05 7.08 22.48
C LEU A 515 -10.70 5.93 23.24
N SER A 516 -11.62 5.19 22.63
CA SER A 516 -12.31 4.07 23.28
C SER A 516 -11.35 2.91 23.55
N VAL A 517 -10.45 2.63 22.61
CA VAL A 517 -9.36 1.66 22.80
C VAL A 517 -8.40 2.13 23.90
N GLN A 518 -8.06 3.43 23.94
CA GLN A 518 -7.22 3.99 25.00
C GLN A 518 -7.92 3.92 26.36
N LEU A 519 -9.19 4.31 26.47
CA LEU A 519 -9.99 4.19 27.69
C LEU A 519 -10.01 2.74 28.20
N TYR A 520 -10.19 1.76 27.31
CA TYR A 520 -10.17 0.35 27.68
C TYR A 520 -8.84 -0.12 28.29
N HIS A 521 -7.71 0.32 27.71
CA HIS A 521 -6.38 -0.14 28.14
C HIS A 521 -5.74 0.70 29.24
N LEU A 522 -6.05 2.00 29.32
CA LEU A 522 -5.38 2.95 30.22
C LEU A 522 -6.15 3.18 31.52
N CYS A 523 -7.49 3.18 31.49
CA CYS A 523 -8.29 3.42 32.68
C CYS A 523 -8.33 2.20 33.63
N PRO A 524 -8.69 2.41 34.91
CA PRO A 524 -8.91 1.32 35.86
C PRO A 524 -9.93 0.28 35.35
N GLU A 525 -9.78 -0.98 35.79
CA GLU A 525 -10.60 -2.14 35.37
C GLU A 525 -12.11 -1.88 35.45
N GLU A 526 -12.56 -1.09 36.42
CA GLU A 526 -13.97 -0.75 36.65
C GLU A 526 -14.62 0.04 35.49
N PHE A 527 -13.83 0.75 34.67
CA PHE A 527 -14.30 1.52 33.52
C PHE A 527 -14.27 0.72 32.21
N ARG A 528 -13.66 -0.48 32.19
CA ARG A 528 -13.62 -1.32 30.98
C ARG A 528 -14.98 -1.65 30.39
N PRO A 529 -16.01 -2.02 31.19
CA PRO A 529 -17.34 -2.32 30.64
C PRO A 529 -17.98 -1.14 29.91
N MET A 530 -17.71 0.09 30.35
CA MET A 530 -18.17 1.31 29.68
C MET A 530 -17.46 1.50 28.35
N ALA A 531 -16.13 1.40 28.33
CA ALA A 531 -15.34 1.47 27.10
C ALA A 531 -15.75 0.38 26.09
N GLU A 532 -16.04 -0.84 26.55
CA GLU A 532 -16.58 -1.92 25.72
C GLU A 532 -17.95 -1.58 25.13
N THR A 533 -18.87 -1.05 25.95
CA THR A 533 -20.20 -0.65 25.48
C THR A 533 -20.10 0.40 24.37
N LEU A 534 -19.14 1.33 24.49
CA LEU A 534 -18.86 2.32 23.45
C LEU A 534 -18.29 1.67 22.18
N LEU A 535 -17.33 0.75 22.32
CA LEU A 535 -16.77 0.02 21.18
C LEU A 535 -17.85 -0.80 20.45
N VAL A 536 -18.76 -1.45 21.17
CA VAL A 536 -19.92 -2.16 20.60
C VAL A 536 -20.84 -1.18 19.87
N THR A 537 -21.13 -0.02 20.45
CA THR A 537 -21.96 1.03 19.81
C THR A 537 -21.31 1.51 18.50
N ILE A 538 -20.01 1.74 18.51
CA ILE A 538 -19.22 2.12 17.34
C ILE A 538 -19.27 1.04 16.25
N ARG A 539 -19.10 -0.25 16.62
CA ARG A 539 -19.23 -1.38 15.68
C ARG A 539 -20.60 -1.43 15.03
N THR A 540 -21.66 -1.25 15.81
CA THR A 540 -23.04 -1.27 15.29
C THR A 540 -23.26 -0.16 14.26
N ILE A 541 -22.81 1.07 14.56
CA ILE A 541 -22.94 2.21 13.64
C ILE A 541 -22.11 1.99 12.37
N THR A 542 -20.84 1.59 12.50
CA THR A 542 -19.95 1.35 11.36
C THR A 542 -20.42 0.17 10.50
N CYS A 543 -20.99 -0.88 11.09
CA CYS A 543 -21.66 -1.96 10.34
C CYS A 543 -22.90 -1.47 9.58
N GLY A 544 -23.68 -0.56 10.18
CA GLY A 544 -24.78 0.12 9.48
C GLY A 544 -24.30 0.91 8.27
N TRP A 545 -23.16 1.61 8.39
CA TRP A 545 -22.54 2.30 7.25
C TRP A 545 -22.09 1.33 6.15
N ILE A 546 -21.46 0.21 6.51
CA ILE A 546 -21.06 -0.83 5.54
C ILE A 546 -22.28 -1.30 4.73
N ALA A 547 -23.40 -1.61 5.40
CA ALA A 547 -24.61 -2.07 4.74
C ALA A 547 -25.23 -0.98 3.83
N HIS A 548 -25.30 0.26 4.30
CA HIS A 548 -25.82 1.38 3.51
C HIS A 548 -24.96 1.66 2.27
N LEU A 549 -23.65 1.79 2.46
CA LEU A 549 -22.70 2.09 1.38
C LEU A 549 -22.65 0.96 0.36
N ARG A 550 -22.76 -0.30 0.79
CA ARG A 550 -22.90 -1.45 -0.13
C ARG A 550 -24.11 -1.31 -1.04
N ASN A 551 -25.26 -0.92 -0.51
CA ASN A 551 -26.47 -0.70 -1.30
C ASN A 551 -26.36 0.51 -2.23
N GLU A 552 -25.69 1.58 -1.79
CA GLU A 552 -25.40 2.75 -2.62
C GLU A 552 -24.48 2.39 -3.80
N ILE A 553 -23.39 1.66 -3.56
CA ILE A 553 -22.47 1.18 -4.60
C ILE A 553 -23.20 0.29 -5.61
N ARG A 554 -24.14 -0.54 -5.12
CA ARG A 554 -24.96 -1.42 -5.97
C ARG A 554 -26.03 -0.68 -6.78
N SER A 555 -26.55 0.44 -6.30
CA SER A 555 -27.68 1.13 -6.93
C SER A 555 -27.27 2.31 -7.83
N THR A 556 -26.08 2.88 -7.62
CA THR A 556 -25.62 4.03 -8.38
C THR A 556 -25.17 3.65 -9.80
N SER A 557 -25.55 4.46 -10.78
CA SER A 557 -25.06 4.38 -12.17
C SER A 557 -23.81 5.23 -12.41
N GLU A 558 -23.42 6.08 -11.45
CA GLU A 558 -22.30 7.01 -11.57
C GLU A 558 -21.00 6.44 -11.00
N SER A 559 -19.97 6.37 -11.83
CA SER A 559 -18.64 5.84 -11.49
C SER A 559 -17.97 6.55 -10.31
N GLU A 560 -18.05 7.88 -10.27
CA GLU A 560 -17.35 8.66 -9.25
C GLU A 560 -17.98 8.47 -7.86
N VAL A 561 -19.31 8.41 -7.81
CA VAL A 561 -20.07 8.14 -6.57
C VAL A 561 -19.77 6.73 -6.07
N ALA A 562 -19.80 5.71 -6.94
CA ALA A 562 -19.44 4.34 -6.57
C ALA A 562 -18.03 4.24 -5.97
N SER A 563 -17.05 4.94 -6.57
CA SER A 563 -15.67 4.95 -6.09
C SER A 563 -15.53 5.62 -4.71
N LYS A 564 -16.23 6.74 -4.48
CA LYS A 564 -16.23 7.43 -3.19
C LYS A 564 -16.92 6.60 -2.11
N SER A 565 -18.10 6.04 -2.40
CA SER A 565 -18.83 5.20 -1.44
C SER A 565 -18.05 3.92 -1.08
N ALA A 566 -17.33 3.31 -2.03
CA ALA A 566 -16.43 2.20 -1.74
C ALA A 566 -15.25 2.61 -0.84
N THR A 567 -14.66 3.79 -1.06
CA THR A 567 -13.61 4.31 -0.16
C THR A 567 -14.15 4.50 1.26
N PHE A 568 -15.37 5.03 1.42
CA PHE A 568 -16.00 5.15 2.73
C PHE A 568 -16.38 3.81 3.35
N ALA A 569 -16.80 2.83 2.54
CA ALA A 569 -17.13 1.49 3.01
C ALA A 569 -15.88 0.78 3.53
N PHE A 570 -14.74 0.98 2.85
CA PHE A 570 -13.43 0.52 3.28
C PHE A 570 -13.02 1.14 4.62
N TRP A 571 -13.19 2.46 4.80
CA TRP A 571 -13.00 3.14 6.08
C TRP A 571 -13.87 2.55 7.20
N ALA A 572 -15.18 2.41 6.95
CA ALA A 572 -16.12 1.90 7.93
C ALA A 572 -15.77 0.46 8.35
N ALA A 573 -15.35 -0.38 7.41
CA ALA A 573 -14.93 -1.74 7.65
C ALA A 573 -13.66 -1.82 8.53
N LEU A 574 -12.64 -1.01 8.24
CA LEU A 574 -11.42 -0.94 9.05
C LEU A 574 -11.69 -0.40 10.47
N LEU A 575 -12.54 0.63 10.60
CA LEU A 575 -12.91 1.17 11.91
C LEU A 575 -13.70 0.15 12.74
N SER A 576 -14.65 -0.57 12.12
CA SER A 576 -15.37 -1.66 12.76
C SER A 576 -14.40 -2.73 13.26
N ARG A 577 -13.47 -3.20 12.41
CA ARG A 577 -12.45 -4.19 12.81
C ARG A 577 -11.53 -3.70 13.92
N ARG A 578 -11.13 -2.44 13.89
CA ARG A 578 -10.21 -1.84 14.87
C ARG A 578 -10.74 -1.88 16.30
N THR A 579 -12.04 -1.78 16.49
CA THR A 579 -12.63 -1.90 17.82
C THR A 579 -12.34 -3.25 18.49
N PHE A 580 -12.09 -4.34 17.74
CA PHE A 580 -11.78 -5.68 18.27
C PHE A 580 -10.36 -5.83 18.78
N TRP A 581 -9.47 -4.88 18.47
CA TRP A 581 -8.07 -4.97 18.88
C TRP A 581 -7.88 -4.93 20.41
N VAL A 582 -8.90 -4.48 21.17
CA VAL A 582 -8.87 -4.49 22.63
C VAL A 582 -8.79 -5.88 23.23
N TYR A 583 -9.28 -6.91 22.53
CA TYR A 583 -9.29 -8.30 23.01
C TYR A 583 -7.95 -9.02 22.76
N LYS A 584 -6.94 -8.31 22.25
CA LYS A 584 -5.60 -8.86 22.01
C LYS A 584 -4.98 -9.36 23.32
N GLY A 585 -4.82 -10.68 23.42
CA GLY A 585 -4.25 -11.33 24.61
C GLY A 585 -5.23 -11.52 25.77
N ASP A 586 -6.52 -11.20 25.58
CA ASP A 586 -7.59 -11.48 26.53
C ASP A 586 -8.47 -12.64 26.03
N ALA A 587 -8.71 -13.66 26.85
CA ALA A 587 -9.39 -14.90 26.46
C ALA A 587 -10.93 -14.74 26.48
N ARG A 588 -11.46 -13.69 25.85
CA ARG A 588 -12.89 -13.40 25.81
C ARG A 588 -13.56 -14.06 24.60
N ALA A 589 -14.67 -14.74 24.84
CA ALA A 589 -15.57 -15.22 23.80
C ALA A 589 -16.40 -14.06 23.22
N LEU A 590 -16.58 -14.04 21.89
CA LEU A 590 -17.50 -13.10 21.25
C LEU A 590 -18.94 -13.58 21.37
N GLY A 591 -19.88 -12.63 21.46
CA GLY A 591 -21.29 -12.91 21.21
C GLY A 591 -21.56 -13.09 19.72
N GLU A 592 -22.76 -13.58 19.38
CA GLU A 592 -23.16 -13.80 17.98
C GLU A 592 -23.13 -12.51 17.13
N GLU A 593 -23.61 -11.39 17.67
CA GLU A 593 -23.60 -10.10 16.97
C GLU A 593 -22.21 -9.50 16.77
N ASP A 594 -21.30 -9.74 17.73
CA ASP A 594 -19.89 -9.36 17.61
C ASP A 594 -19.21 -10.16 16.50
N ALA A 595 -19.43 -11.48 16.45
CA ALA A 595 -18.90 -12.34 15.40
C ALA A 595 -19.44 -11.92 14.01
N ARG A 596 -20.74 -11.63 13.90
CA ARG A 596 -21.34 -11.12 12.66
C ARG A 596 -20.72 -9.80 12.24
N SER A 597 -20.53 -8.87 13.18
CA SER A 597 -19.89 -7.58 12.90
C SER A 597 -18.45 -7.73 12.40
N PHE A 598 -17.70 -8.65 12.99
CA PHE A 598 -16.32 -8.96 12.59
C PHE A 598 -16.25 -9.55 11.17
N PHE A 599 -17.06 -10.58 10.87
CA PHE A 599 -17.07 -11.22 9.55
C PHE A 599 -17.59 -10.28 8.46
N ARG A 600 -18.66 -9.51 8.73
CA ARG A 600 -19.17 -8.50 7.82
C ARG A 600 -18.10 -7.46 7.46
N ALA A 601 -17.40 -6.93 8.46
CA ALA A 601 -16.34 -5.96 8.23
C ALA A 601 -15.16 -6.58 7.47
N SER A 602 -14.79 -7.83 7.76
CA SER A 602 -13.71 -8.54 7.08
C SER A 602 -14.00 -8.74 5.58
N ILE A 603 -15.21 -9.18 5.23
CA ILE A 603 -15.64 -9.30 3.83
C ILE A 603 -15.67 -7.92 3.15
N ALA A 604 -16.17 -6.89 3.85
CA ALA A 604 -16.26 -5.53 3.31
C ALA A 604 -14.89 -4.91 3.01
N ILE A 605 -13.82 -5.26 3.73
CA ILE A 605 -12.45 -4.81 3.41
C ILE A 605 -12.03 -5.31 2.02
N GLN A 606 -12.23 -6.61 1.74
CA GLN A 606 -11.91 -7.18 0.42
C GLN A 606 -12.80 -6.59 -0.67
N GLU A 607 -14.11 -6.47 -0.43
CA GLU A 607 -15.07 -5.93 -1.42
C GLU A 607 -14.70 -4.53 -1.91
N ASN A 608 -14.16 -3.69 -1.02
CA ASN A 608 -13.95 -2.28 -1.26
C ASN A 608 -12.48 -1.89 -1.51
N LEU A 609 -11.58 -2.87 -1.63
CA LEU A 609 -10.18 -2.65 -1.99
C LEU A 609 -10.09 -2.36 -3.51
N LEU A 610 -10.29 -1.09 -3.89
CA LEU A 610 -10.45 -0.68 -5.29
C LEU A 610 -9.14 -0.50 -6.08
N THR A 611 -8.00 -0.36 -5.40
CA THR A 611 -6.73 0.09 -5.99
C THR A 611 -5.56 -0.71 -5.41
N ASP A 612 -4.46 -0.81 -6.15
CA ASP A 612 -3.20 -1.37 -5.65
C ASP A 612 -2.80 -0.70 -4.32
N LEU A 613 -2.21 -1.47 -3.41
CA LEU A 613 -1.80 -1.01 -2.07
C LEU A 613 -0.93 0.25 -2.09
N ASP A 614 -0.22 0.50 -3.20
CA ASP A 614 0.65 1.66 -3.39
C ASP A 614 -0.07 2.96 -3.79
N GLN A 615 -1.33 2.85 -4.20
CA GLN A 615 -2.18 4.00 -4.56
C GLN A 615 -3.22 4.34 -3.48
N LEU A 616 -3.26 3.56 -2.39
CA LEU A 616 -4.10 3.87 -1.23
C LEU A 616 -3.59 5.12 -0.51
N ASP A 617 -4.54 5.88 0.05
CA ASP A 617 -4.24 6.93 1.01
C ASP A 617 -3.33 6.38 2.14
N PRO A 618 -2.25 7.10 2.53
CA PRO A 618 -1.31 6.61 3.52
C PRO A 618 -1.96 6.23 4.86
N VAL A 619 -3.04 6.91 5.27
CA VAL A 619 -3.74 6.60 6.52
C VAL A 619 -4.50 5.27 6.40
N LEU A 620 -5.22 5.06 5.29
CA LEU A 620 -5.91 3.80 5.00
C LEU A 620 -4.94 2.62 4.87
N ARG A 621 -3.82 2.82 4.18
CA ARG A 621 -2.76 1.81 4.06
C ARG A 621 -2.21 1.42 5.43
N ASN A 622 -1.95 2.40 6.29
CA ASN A 622 -1.49 2.17 7.66
C ASN A 622 -2.53 1.41 8.49
N LEU A 623 -3.81 1.80 8.44
CA LEU A 623 -4.89 1.12 9.16
C LEU A 623 -5.05 -0.34 8.70
N LEU A 624 -4.92 -0.62 7.41
CA LEU A 624 -4.97 -1.98 6.87
C LEU A 624 -3.79 -2.82 7.37
N ILE A 625 -2.57 -2.27 7.36
CA ILE A 625 -1.37 -2.98 7.86
C ILE A 625 -1.52 -3.28 9.37
N GLU A 626 -1.99 -2.31 10.15
CA GLU A 626 -2.26 -2.50 11.57
C GLU A 626 -3.35 -3.56 11.81
N ASP A 627 -4.42 -3.55 11.01
CA ASP A 627 -5.47 -4.56 11.11
C ASP A 627 -4.93 -5.96 10.81
N LEU A 628 -4.17 -6.15 9.72
CA LEU A 628 -3.57 -7.44 9.37
C LEU A 628 -2.62 -7.93 10.48
N SER A 629 -1.80 -7.03 11.04
CA SER A 629 -0.91 -7.38 12.16
C SER A 629 -1.68 -7.79 13.42
N ASN A 630 -2.74 -7.06 13.78
CA ASN A 630 -3.55 -7.38 14.95
C ASN A 630 -4.40 -8.64 14.73
N SER A 631 -4.93 -8.86 13.53
CA SER A 631 -5.59 -10.13 13.13
C SER A 631 -4.70 -11.31 13.42
N TYR A 632 -3.43 -11.21 13.01
CA TYR A 632 -2.47 -12.29 13.19
C TYR A 632 -2.13 -12.51 14.66
N ALA A 633 -2.03 -11.44 15.45
CA ALA A 633 -1.83 -11.54 16.89
C ALA A 633 -3.02 -12.22 17.60
N MET A 634 -4.23 -12.01 17.09
CA MET A 634 -5.48 -12.59 17.58
C MET A 634 -5.85 -13.91 16.89
N ARG A 635 -4.96 -14.50 16.09
CA ARG A 635 -5.29 -15.62 15.20
C ARG A 635 -5.91 -16.82 15.90
N ASP A 636 -5.41 -17.15 17.10
CA ASP A 636 -5.88 -18.31 17.87
C ASP A 636 -7.32 -18.06 18.35
N GLN A 637 -7.62 -16.82 18.78
CA GLN A 637 -8.97 -16.41 19.20
C GLN A 637 -9.95 -16.37 18.02
N ILE A 638 -9.53 -15.81 16.87
CA ILE A 638 -10.35 -15.78 15.66
C ILE A 638 -10.62 -17.20 15.15
N GLU A 639 -9.65 -18.11 15.32
CA GLU A 639 -9.82 -19.53 15.00
C GLU A 639 -10.90 -20.19 15.88
N ASP A 640 -10.93 -19.88 17.17
CA ASP A 640 -11.97 -20.36 18.08
C ASP A 640 -13.34 -19.75 17.74
N TRP A 641 -13.40 -18.44 17.45
CA TRP A 641 -14.64 -17.75 17.13
C TRP A 641 -15.36 -18.30 15.90
N TRP A 642 -14.64 -18.63 14.82
CA TRP A 642 -15.30 -19.19 13.65
C TRP A 642 -15.76 -20.63 13.88
N LYS A 643 -15.02 -21.44 14.66
CA LYS A 643 -15.41 -22.82 14.98
C LYS A 643 -16.71 -22.86 15.78
N ASP A 644 -16.84 -21.94 16.74
CA ASP A 644 -18.00 -21.90 17.63
C ASP A 644 -19.22 -21.20 17.00
N ILE A 645 -19.00 -20.24 16.08
CA ILE A 645 -20.05 -19.33 15.57
C ILE A 645 -20.03 -19.23 14.03
N HIS A 646 -19.88 -20.35 13.33
CA HIS A 646 -19.86 -20.38 11.85
C HIS A 646 -21.15 -19.89 11.18
N THR A 647 -22.30 -19.91 11.89
CA THR A 647 -23.59 -19.46 11.35
C THR A 647 -23.62 -17.96 11.09
N GLN A 648 -22.86 -17.18 11.87
CA GLN A 648 -22.76 -15.73 11.67
C GLN A 648 -21.82 -15.36 10.51
N LEU A 649 -20.84 -16.24 10.21
CA LEU A 649 -20.08 -16.16 8.96
C LEU A 649 -21.00 -16.39 7.76
N GLU A 650 -21.83 -17.43 7.79
CA GLU A 650 -22.82 -17.72 6.73
C GLU A 650 -23.79 -16.55 6.52
N GLY A 651 -24.31 -15.97 7.60
CA GLY A 651 -25.14 -14.77 7.55
C GLY A 651 -24.43 -13.58 6.90
N SER A 652 -23.15 -13.36 7.24
CA SER A 652 -22.34 -12.28 6.66
C SER A 652 -22.04 -12.51 5.17
N ILE A 653 -21.79 -13.77 4.78
CA ILE A 653 -21.62 -14.16 3.37
C ILE A 653 -22.92 -13.93 2.62
N ASN A 654 -24.08 -14.32 3.16
CA ASN A 654 -25.38 -14.18 2.50
C ASN A 654 -25.79 -12.71 2.26
N GLU A 655 -25.37 -11.77 3.12
CA GLU A 655 -25.58 -10.33 2.90
C GLU A 655 -24.80 -9.78 1.71
N THR A 656 -23.62 -10.35 1.47
CA THR A 656 -22.75 -10.00 0.35
C THR A 656 -23.16 -10.77 -0.91
N TRP A 657 -23.50 -12.05 -0.77
CA TRP A 657 -23.78 -13.01 -1.83
C TRP A 657 -25.27 -13.38 -1.87
N THR A 658 -26.12 -12.38 -2.08
CA THR A 658 -27.58 -12.51 -2.06
C THR A 658 -28.11 -13.30 -3.26
N ASP A 659 -28.86 -14.38 -3.03
CA ASP A 659 -29.54 -15.10 -4.12
C ASP A 659 -30.88 -14.43 -4.45
N SER A 660 -30.89 -13.55 -5.44
CA SER A 660 -32.05 -12.75 -5.82
C SER A 660 -33.21 -13.56 -6.44
N GLY A 661 -33.12 -14.89 -6.50
CA GLY A 661 -34.15 -15.75 -7.10
C GLY A 661 -34.73 -16.85 -6.20
N SER A 662 -34.20 -17.09 -5.01
CA SER A 662 -34.69 -18.14 -4.10
C SER A 662 -35.15 -17.52 -2.77
N SER A 663 -36.41 -17.72 -2.41
CA SER A 663 -36.95 -17.36 -1.09
C SER A 663 -36.38 -18.20 0.07
N SER A 664 -35.36 -19.03 -0.20
CA SER A 664 -34.68 -19.90 0.76
C SER A 664 -33.22 -19.46 0.93
N GLU A 665 -32.77 -19.37 2.18
CA GLU A 665 -31.35 -19.18 2.51
C GLU A 665 -30.49 -20.31 1.90
N ARG A 666 -29.26 -19.98 1.50
CA ARG A 666 -28.30 -20.95 0.94
C ARG A 666 -27.94 -21.98 2.01
N SER A 667 -27.94 -23.26 1.64
CA SER A 667 -27.47 -24.34 2.51
C SER A 667 -25.98 -24.59 2.31
N TYR A 668 -25.19 -24.35 3.36
CA TYR A 668 -23.76 -24.63 3.41
C TYR A 668 -23.54 -26.05 3.96
N SER A 669 -22.57 -26.78 3.43
CA SER A 669 -22.07 -28.00 4.07
C SER A 669 -21.27 -27.65 5.33
N GLN A 670 -20.89 -28.67 6.10
CA GLN A 670 -19.96 -28.48 7.22
C GLN A 670 -18.68 -27.77 6.74
N TRP A 671 -18.30 -26.71 7.43
CA TRP A 671 -17.06 -25.97 7.19
C TRP A 671 -15.85 -26.78 7.64
N VAL A 672 -14.82 -26.85 6.79
CA VAL A 672 -13.59 -27.61 7.07
C VAL A 672 -12.35 -26.77 6.77
N CYS A 673 -11.31 -26.86 7.59
CA CYS A 673 -10.02 -26.23 7.29
C CYS A 673 -9.33 -26.89 6.09
N LEU A 674 -8.74 -26.08 5.21
CA LEU A 674 -7.92 -26.59 4.11
C LEU A 674 -6.58 -27.14 4.62
N THR A 675 -6.30 -28.39 4.27
CA THR A 675 -5.05 -29.06 4.64
C THR A 675 -3.85 -28.42 3.92
N GLY A 676 -2.85 -27.98 4.69
CA GLY A 676 -1.63 -27.36 4.16
C GLY A 676 -1.72 -25.85 3.88
N GLN A 677 -2.86 -25.21 4.11
CA GLN A 677 -3.04 -23.76 3.99
C GLN A 677 -3.63 -23.19 5.27
N ALA A 678 -2.76 -22.64 6.13
CA ALA A 678 -3.19 -21.99 7.37
C ALA A 678 -4.13 -20.82 7.05
N GLY A 679 -5.22 -20.67 7.82
CA GLY A 679 -6.13 -19.54 7.65
C GLY A 679 -7.34 -19.77 6.75
N TRP A 680 -7.37 -20.82 5.92
CA TRP A 680 -8.45 -21.07 4.95
C TRP A 680 -9.45 -22.12 5.43
N VAL A 681 -10.74 -21.78 5.35
CA VAL A 681 -11.86 -22.70 5.56
C VAL A 681 -12.70 -22.80 4.29
N THR A 682 -13.28 -23.98 4.06
CA THR A 682 -14.08 -24.26 2.86
C THR A 682 -15.42 -24.91 3.22
N SER A 683 -16.45 -24.60 2.42
CA SER A 683 -17.76 -25.24 2.48
C SER A 683 -18.35 -25.35 1.07
N ASP A 684 -19.12 -26.42 0.83
CA ASP A 684 -19.84 -26.66 -0.42
C ASP A 684 -21.27 -26.11 -0.31
N VAL A 685 -21.71 -25.40 -1.34
CA VAL A 685 -23.09 -24.92 -1.50
C VAL A 685 -23.79 -25.77 -2.56
N ALA A 686 -24.96 -26.32 -2.19
CA ALA A 686 -25.72 -27.19 -3.06
C ALA A 686 -26.26 -26.45 -4.30
N GLY A 687 -26.15 -27.08 -5.46
CA GLY A 687 -26.73 -26.57 -6.72
C GLY A 687 -28.25 -26.79 -6.80
N THR A 688 -28.90 -26.06 -7.70
CA THR A 688 -30.34 -26.19 -8.00
C THR A 688 -30.59 -26.89 -9.34
N GLN A 689 -31.83 -26.90 -9.83
CA GLN A 689 -32.18 -27.44 -11.15
C GLN A 689 -31.42 -26.76 -12.30
N TRP A 690 -31.03 -25.49 -12.14
CA TRP A 690 -30.39 -24.68 -13.18
C TRP A 690 -28.94 -24.31 -12.86
N THR A 691 -28.52 -24.51 -11.61
CA THR A 691 -27.25 -23.98 -11.07
C THR A 691 -26.39 -25.13 -10.53
N SER A 692 -25.08 -25.08 -10.78
CA SER A 692 -24.16 -26.10 -10.25
C SER A 692 -23.90 -25.91 -8.75
N ALA A 693 -23.45 -26.97 -8.07
CA ALA A 693 -22.85 -26.83 -6.74
C ALA A 693 -21.61 -25.94 -6.82
N GLN A 694 -21.39 -25.12 -5.80
CA GLN A 694 -20.29 -24.15 -5.73
C GLN A 694 -19.46 -24.35 -4.48
N VAL A 695 -18.16 -24.07 -4.54
CA VAL A 695 -17.25 -24.20 -3.39
C VAL A 695 -16.88 -22.81 -2.87
N VAL A 696 -17.18 -22.55 -1.61
CA VAL A 696 -16.87 -21.29 -0.94
C VAL A 696 -15.63 -21.47 -0.08
N HIS A 697 -14.66 -20.59 -0.27
CA HIS A 697 -13.45 -20.50 0.55
C HIS A 697 -13.47 -19.17 1.28
N TYR A 698 -13.18 -19.20 2.58
CA TYR A 698 -13.04 -17.99 3.40
C TYR A 698 -11.72 -18.03 4.17
N HIS A 699 -10.98 -16.93 4.16
CA HIS A 699 -9.79 -16.77 4.98
C HIS A 699 -10.14 -16.05 6.28
N PHE A 700 -10.10 -16.73 7.42
CA PHE A 700 -10.62 -16.16 8.67
C PHE A 700 -9.81 -14.98 9.24
N LEU A 701 -8.49 -14.92 8.98
CA LEU A 701 -7.65 -13.79 9.38
C LEU A 701 -7.76 -12.58 8.42
N GLN A 702 -7.61 -12.85 7.11
CA GLN A 702 -7.54 -11.81 6.08
C GLN A 702 -8.92 -11.34 5.59
N GLY A 703 -9.99 -12.08 5.89
CA GLY A 703 -11.34 -11.76 5.43
C GLY A 703 -11.63 -12.10 3.98
N HIS A 704 -10.71 -12.79 3.28
CA HIS A 704 -10.86 -13.11 1.86
C HIS A 704 -11.94 -14.15 1.62
N LEU A 705 -13.00 -13.77 0.93
CA LEU A 705 -14.07 -14.61 0.41
C LEU A 705 -13.84 -14.90 -1.08
N ILE A 706 -13.83 -16.18 -1.42
CA ILE A 706 -13.61 -16.70 -2.77
C ILE A 706 -14.69 -17.75 -3.06
N VAL A 707 -15.30 -17.69 -4.24
CA VAL A 707 -16.27 -18.69 -4.71
C VAL A 707 -15.72 -19.32 -5.99
N ASP A 708 -15.66 -20.66 -6.05
CA ASP A 708 -15.12 -21.42 -7.19
C ASP A 708 -13.73 -20.95 -7.66
N GLY A 709 -12.87 -20.59 -6.70
CA GLY A 709 -11.50 -20.13 -6.95
C GLY A 709 -11.39 -18.70 -7.49
N LYS A 710 -12.49 -17.94 -7.52
CA LYS A 710 -12.51 -16.53 -7.95
C LYS A 710 -13.00 -15.61 -6.82
N PRO A 711 -12.35 -14.46 -6.60
CA PRO A 711 -12.85 -13.48 -5.63
C PRO A 711 -14.16 -12.85 -6.12
N LEU A 712 -14.98 -12.37 -5.19
CA LEU A 712 -16.08 -11.47 -5.51
C LEU A 712 -15.50 -10.14 -5.99
N GLY A 713 -15.99 -9.58 -7.10
CA GLY A 713 -15.33 -8.40 -7.68
C GLY A 713 -15.84 -7.95 -9.04
N ARG A 714 -15.01 -7.19 -9.78
CA ARG A 714 -15.41 -6.55 -11.03
C ARG A 714 -15.33 -7.50 -12.23
N LEU A 715 -16.16 -7.22 -13.24
CA LEU A 715 -16.06 -7.88 -14.53
C LEU A 715 -14.70 -7.56 -15.19
N PRO A 716 -13.99 -8.55 -15.77
CA PRO A 716 -12.73 -8.29 -16.47
C PRO A 716 -12.87 -7.23 -17.57
N LEU A 717 -11.86 -6.36 -17.70
CA LEU A 717 -11.81 -5.28 -18.69
C LEU A 717 -12.13 -5.74 -20.12
N GLN A 718 -11.69 -6.95 -20.49
CA GLN A 718 -11.96 -7.56 -21.79
C GLN A 718 -13.46 -7.77 -22.07
N MET A 719 -14.27 -8.04 -21.04
CA MET A 719 -15.72 -8.20 -21.16
C MET A 719 -16.44 -6.86 -21.02
N THR A 720 -15.97 -5.97 -20.15
CA THR A 720 -16.54 -4.62 -19.98
C THR A 720 -16.43 -3.77 -21.25
N GLN A 721 -15.37 -3.99 -22.04
CA GLN A 721 -15.17 -3.34 -23.34
C GLN A 721 -15.88 -4.05 -24.50
N ASP A 722 -16.55 -5.18 -24.26
CA ASP A 722 -17.25 -5.90 -25.32
C ASP A 722 -18.47 -5.08 -25.80
N PRO A 723 -18.66 -4.92 -27.13
CA PRO A 723 -19.75 -4.11 -27.67
C PRO A 723 -21.15 -4.56 -27.22
N ALA A 724 -21.36 -5.86 -26.97
CA ALA A 724 -22.65 -6.38 -26.50
C ALA A 724 -22.93 -5.99 -25.05
N VAL A 725 -21.89 -5.98 -24.21
CA VAL A 725 -21.98 -5.56 -22.81
C VAL A 725 -22.21 -4.05 -22.73
N GLN A 726 -21.50 -3.26 -23.53
CA GLN A 726 -21.72 -1.81 -23.62
C GLN A 726 -23.11 -1.45 -24.18
N GLU A 727 -23.63 -2.21 -25.15
CA GLU A 727 -24.98 -1.96 -25.68
C GLU A 727 -26.08 -2.22 -24.63
N LEU A 728 -25.92 -3.26 -23.81
CA LEU A 728 -26.94 -3.66 -22.82
C LEU A 728 -26.86 -2.87 -21.51
N PHE A 729 -25.65 -2.55 -21.06
CA PHE A 729 -25.40 -2.02 -19.72
C PHE A 729 -24.74 -0.64 -19.71
N GLY A 730 -24.32 -0.12 -20.87
CA GLY A 730 -23.64 1.18 -20.96
C GLY A 730 -22.28 1.21 -20.26
N GLU A 731 -21.89 2.36 -19.72
CA GLU A 731 -20.68 2.57 -18.91
C GLU A 731 -20.90 2.31 -17.40
N GLN A 732 -21.88 1.48 -17.05
CA GLN A 732 -22.21 1.20 -15.66
C GLN A 732 -21.14 0.34 -14.98
N HIS A 733 -20.95 0.54 -13.67
CA HIS A 733 -20.09 -0.32 -12.85
C HIS A 733 -20.75 -1.66 -12.56
N LEU A 734 -20.38 -2.67 -13.34
CA LEU A 734 -20.91 -4.02 -13.20
C LEU A 734 -20.14 -4.83 -12.16
N LEU A 735 -20.69 -4.87 -10.94
CA LEU A 735 -20.24 -5.79 -9.91
C LEU A 735 -20.62 -7.22 -10.28
N THR A 736 -19.66 -8.13 -10.16
CA THR A 736 -19.81 -9.53 -10.53
C THR A 736 -19.46 -10.47 -9.40
N ARG A 737 -20.04 -11.65 -9.47
CA ARG A 737 -19.68 -12.80 -8.67
C ARG A 737 -19.42 -14.00 -9.59
N PRO A 738 -18.73 -15.04 -9.12
CA PRO A 738 -18.59 -16.28 -9.88
C PRO A 738 -19.97 -16.84 -10.20
N SER A 739 -20.21 -17.16 -11.48
CA SER A 739 -21.47 -17.74 -11.91
C SER A 739 -21.45 -19.26 -11.79
N ASP A 740 -22.57 -19.78 -11.33
CA ASP A 740 -23.03 -21.17 -11.33
C ASP A 740 -23.54 -21.70 -12.69
N LEU A 741 -23.44 -20.90 -13.76
CA LEU A 741 -24.01 -21.17 -15.09
C LEU A 741 -23.02 -20.81 -16.21
N LEU A 742 -22.32 -19.68 -16.09
CA LEU A 742 -21.21 -19.26 -16.97
C LEU A 742 -19.92 -19.03 -16.15
N GLU A 743 -19.26 -17.87 -16.29
CA GLU A 743 -18.02 -17.55 -15.57
C GLU A 743 -18.20 -16.42 -14.53
N TYR A 744 -19.10 -15.48 -14.81
CA TYR A 744 -19.42 -14.31 -14.01
C TYR A 744 -20.94 -14.11 -13.99
N GLN A 745 -21.52 -13.70 -12.87
CA GLN A 745 -22.91 -13.31 -12.74
C GLN A 745 -22.94 -11.89 -12.19
N LEU A 746 -23.84 -11.05 -12.67
CA LEU A 746 -24.04 -9.73 -12.08
C LEU A 746 -24.65 -9.87 -10.68
N VAL A 747 -24.19 -9.04 -9.75
CA VAL A 747 -24.68 -9.06 -8.36
C VAL A 747 -26.15 -8.65 -8.26
N ASN A 748 -26.59 -7.72 -9.12
CA ASN A 748 -27.95 -7.24 -9.18
C ASN A 748 -28.71 -7.83 -10.37
N ASP A 749 -29.99 -8.08 -10.16
CA ASP A 749 -30.92 -8.40 -11.24
C ASP A 749 -31.23 -7.15 -12.05
N ILE A 750 -31.22 -7.28 -13.37
CA ILE A 750 -31.54 -6.18 -14.28
C ILE A 750 -32.88 -6.48 -14.92
N MET A 751 -33.90 -5.68 -14.57
CA MET A 751 -35.29 -5.93 -15.01
C MET A 751 -35.76 -7.36 -14.67
N ASP A 752 -35.48 -7.83 -13.45
CA ASP A 752 -35.75 -9.19 -12.95
C ASP A 752 -35.02 -10.33 -13.71
N HIS A 753 -33.99 -9.99 -14.47
CA HIS A 753 -33.12 -10.97 -15.12
C HIS A 753 -31.84 -11.16 -14.30
N GLN A 754 -31.57 -12.40 -13.90
CA GLN A 754 -30.26 -12.77 -13.39
C GLN A 754 -29.30 -12.87 -14.58
N VAL A 755 -28.29 -12.01 -14.64
CA VAL A 755 -27.39 -11.92 -15.79
C VAL A 755 -26.12 -12.72 -15.53
N HIS A 756 -25.81 -13.62 -16.47
CA HIS A 756 -24.62 -14.46 -16.47
C HIS A 756 -23.78 -14.13 -17.71
N LEU A 757 -22.46 -14.05 -17.53
CA LEU A 757 -21.45 -13.61 -18.48
C LEU A 757 -20.34 -14.66 -18.53
N GLY A 758 -19.83 -14.97 -19.73
CA GLY A 758 -18.70 -15.89 -19.89
C GLY A 758 -18.10 -15.85 -21.28
N PHE A 759 -17.03 -16.59 -21.50
CA PHE A 759 -16.46 -16.78 -22.84
C PHE A 759 -16.88 -18.10 -23.49
N ARG A 760 -17.21 -18.04 -24.78
CA ARG A 760 -17.41 -19.21 -25.65
C ARG A 760 -16.70 -18.96 -26.97
N ASP A 761 -15.78 -19.84 -27.36
CA ASP A 761 -14.94 -19.71 -28.56
C ASP A 761 -14.22 -18.34 -28.66
N GLY A 762 -13.79 -17.77 -27.53
CA GLY A 762 -13.12 -16.45 -27.47
C GLY A 762 -14.05 -15.24 -27.64
N LYS A 763 -15.38 -15.42 -27.62
CA LYS A 763 -16.37 -14.34 -27.65
C LYS A 763 -17.17 -14.28 -26.34
N VAL A 764 -17.58 -13.09 -25.95
CA VAL A 764 -18.45 -12.89 -24.78
C VAL A 764 -19.85 -13.45 -25.07
N VAL A 765 -20.36 -14.24 -24.13
CA VAL A 765 -21.73 -14.76 -24.11
C VAL A 765 -22.43 -14.18 -22.90
N ILE A 766 -23.66 -13.74 -23.12
CA ILE A 766 -24.53 -13.18 -22.08
C ILE A 766 -25.78 -14.07 -22.03
N GLN A 767 -26.02 -14.73 -20.90
CA GLN A 767 -27.21 -15.52 -20.64
C GLN A 767 -27.99 -14.92 -19.49
N THR A 768 -29.30 -15.10 -19.49
CA THR A 768 -30.15 -14.63 -18.40
C THR A 768 -31.11 -15.70 -17.92
N LEU A 769 -31.32 -15.76 -16.61
CA LEU A 769 -32.42 -16.50 -16.01
C LEU A 769 -33.56 -15.52 -15.74
N TYR A 770 -34.73 -15.77 -16.31
CA TYR A 770 -35.93 -14.96 -16.12
C TYR A 770 -37.16 -15.85 -16.00
N GLN A 771 -37.86 -15.78 -14.86
CA GLN A 771 -39.06 -16.59 -14.58
C GLN A 771 -38.87 -18.11 -14.87
N GLY A 772 -37.70 -18.65 -14.55
CA GLY A 772 -37.36 -20.06 -14.78
C GLY A 772 -37.04 -20.42 -16.24
N LEU A 773 -36.88 -19.44 -17.13
CA LEU A 773 -36.42 -19.61 -18.50
C LEU A 773 -34.97 -19.15 -18.65
N LEU A 774 -34.16 -19.98 -19.30
CA LEU A 774 -32.80 -19.61 -19.71
C LEU A 774 -32.85 -18.96 -21.10
N LEU A 775 -32.37 -17.72 -21.18
CA LEU A 775 -32.29 -16.92 -22.40
C LEU A 775 -30.81 -16.64 -22.73
N GLU A 776 -30.47 -16.52 -24.02
CA GLU A 776 -29.14 -16.12 -24.47
C GLU A 776 -29.25 -14.89 -25.37
N TYR A 777 -28.41 -13.88 -25.10
CA TYR A 777 -28.35 -12.66 -25.91
C TYR A 777 -27.80 -12.98 -27.31
N VAL A 778 -28.47 -12.46 -28.33
CA VAL A 778 -28.07 -12.61 -29.73
C VAL A 778 -27.73 -11.21 -30.28
N PRO A 779 -26.45 -10.92 -30.57
CA PRO A 779 -26.03 -9.63 -31.09
C PRO A 779 -26.82 -9.19 -32.33
N ARG A 780 -27.15 -7.90 -32.40
CA ARG A 780 -27.90 -7.32 -33.54
C ARG A 780 -27.19 -7.51 -34.88
N ASP A 781 -25.85 -7.58 -34.85
CA ASP A 781 -25.01 -7.76 -36.03
C ASP A 781 -25.26 -9.09 -36.76
N ILE A 782 -25.71 -10.12 -36.05
CA ILE A 782 -26.10 -11.42 -36.64
C ILE A 782 -27.29 -11.26 -37.60
N PHE A 783 -28.10 -10.21 -37.40
CA PHE A 783 -29.28 -9.91 -38.20
C PHE A 783 -29.03 -8.84 -39.28
N LYS A 784 -27.88 -8.17 -39.29
CA LYS A 784 -27.61 -7.06 -40.23
C LYS A 784 -27.51 -7.55 -41.69
N GLY A 785 -28.10 -6.77 -42.59
CA GLY A 785 -27.87 -6.77 -44.04
C GLY A 785 -27.64 -5.34 -44.51
N THR A 786 -27.54 -5.07 -45.82
CA THR A 786 -27.26 -3.73 -46.39
C THR A 786 -28.31 -2.64 -46.11
N GLY A 787 -29.31 -2.89 -45.26
CA GLY A 787 -30.39 -1.96 -44.89
C GLY A 787 -30.40 -1.66 -43.38
N GLY A 788 -30.68 -0.41 -43.03
CA GLY A 788 -30.60 0.13 -41.65
C GLY A 788 -31.54 -0.50 -40.62
N THR A 789 -31.32 -0.16 -39.35
CA THR A 789 -31.97 -0.71 -38.15
C THR A 789 -33.33 -0.07 -37.87
N LYS A 790 -34.40 -0.87 -37.78
CA LYS A 790 -35.68 -0.46 -37.18
C LYS A 790 -36.12 -1.47 -36.13
N GLN A 791 -36.53 -1.00 -34.96
CA GLN A 791 -37.20 -1.82 -33.95
C GLN A 791 -38.51 -2.38 -34.53
N SER A 792 -38.73 -3.67 -34.35
CA SER A 792 -39.90 -4.39 -34.86
C SER A 792 -40.59 -5.13 -33.72
N ASN A 793 -41.91 -5.11 -33.70
CA ASN A 793 -42.75 -5.84 -32.74
C ASN A 793 -43.06 -7.28 -33.19
N TRP A 794 -42.20 -7.87 -34.03
CA TRP A 794 -42.30 -9.26 -34.47
C TRP A 794 -41.45 -10.16 -33.57
N ILE A 795 -42.04 -11.27 -33.12
CA ILE A 795 -41.37 -12.32 -32.35
C ILE A 795 -40.94 -13.41 -33.32
N LEU A 796 -39.64 -13.68 -33.41
CA LEU A 796 -39.09 -14.72 -34.28
C LEU A 796 -38.99 -16.05 -33.51
N ASP A 797 -39.73 -17.05 -33.95
CA ASP A 797 -39.51 -18.44 -33.56
C ASP A 797 -38.37 -19.00 -34.41
N THR A 798 -37.20 -19.18 -33.80
CA THR A 798 -35.98 -19.64 -34.48
C THR A 798 -36.04 -21.13 -34.84
N ARG A 799 -36.79 -21.96 -34.10
CA ARG A 799 -36.91 -23.40 -34.36
C ARG A 799 -37.81 -23.64 -35.58
N ASN A 800 -38.95 -22.98 -35.62
CA ASN A 800 -39.90 -23.10 -36.72
C ASN A 800 -39.60 -22.13 -37.88
N ARG A 801 -38.70 -21.17 -37.67
CA ARG A 801 -38.34 -20.10 -38.62
C ARG A 801 -39.54 -19.27 -39.04
N VAL A 802 -40.40 -18.91 -38.09
CA VAL A 802 -41.61 -18.11 -38.33
C VAL A 802 -41.57 -16.85 -37.48
N ALA A 803 -41.88 -15.69 -38.06
CA ALA A 803 -42.06 -14.46 -37.32
C ALA A 803 -43.56 -14.19 -37.06
N ILE A 804 -43.93 -13.89 -35.82
CA ILE A 804 -45.32 -13.70 -35.38
C ILE A 804 -45.48 -12.34 -34.67
N ARG A 805 -46.61 -11.65 -34.91
CA ARG A 805 -46.97 -10.38 -34.26
C ARG A 805 -48.42 -10.39 -33.78
N ASN A 806 -48.74 -9.60 -32.74
CA ASN A 806 -50.10 -9.39 -32.21
C ASN A 806 -50.85 -10.65 -31.72
N LYS A 807 -50.13 -11.65 -31.20
CA LYS A 807 -50.72 -12.86 -30.62
C LYS A 807 -50.96 -12.65 -29.12
N ASN A 808 -52.22 -12.56 -28.70
CA ASN A 808 -52.59 -12.36 -27.29
C ASN A 808 -53.45 -13.54 -26.78
N LYS A 809 -53.08 -14.10 -25.62
CA LYS A 809 -53.96 -14.96 -24.83
C LYS A 809 -55.00 -14.05 -24.19
N GLY A 810 -56.27 -14.19 -24.57
CA GLY A 810 -57.34 -13.27 -24.14
C GLY A 810 -57.48 -13.18 -22.61
N THR A 811 -57.96 -12.05 -22.12
CA THR A 811 -58.43 -11.83 -20.74
C THR A 811 -59.96 -11.79 -20.72
N ILE A 812 -60.57 -11.81 -19.53
CA ILE A 812 -62.04 -11.84 -19.30
C ILE A 812 -62.79 -10.78 -20.15
N HIS A 813 -62.15 -9.65 -20.50
CA HIS A 813 -62.73 -8.56 -21.31
C HIS A 813 -62.17 -8.41 -22.74
N ARG A 814 -61.21 -9.22 -23.20
CA ARG A 814 -60.62 -9.12 -24.57
C ARG A 814 -60.52 -10.49 -25.25
N LYS A 815 -61.16 -10.63 -26.42
CA LYS A 815 -61.06 -11.82 -27.28
C LYS A 815 -59.60 -12.12 -27.65
N ALA A 816 -59.24 -13.40 -27.63
CA ALA A 816 -57.93 -13.87 -28.03
C ALA A 816 -57.65 -13.49 -29.50
N SER A 817 -56.51 -12.84 -29.74
CA SER A 817 -56.02 -12.56 -31.10
C SER A 817 -55.06 -13.67 -31.52
N GLN A 818 -55.38 -14.34 -32.63
CA GLN A 818 -54.53 -15.41 -33.16
C GLN A 818 -53.20 -14.88 -33.74
N GLY A 819 -53.07 -13.58 -34.02
CA GLY A 819 -51.86 -12.92 -34.50
C GLY A 819 -51.67 -12.94 -36.03
N THR A 820 -50.51 -12.52 -36.50
CA THR A 820 -50.11 -12.50 -37.93
C THR A 820 -48.74 -13.15 -38.10
N LYS A 821 -48.53 -13.89 -39.19
CA LYS A 821 -47.23 -14.44 -39.61
C LYS A 821 -46.61 -13.61 -40.74
N LEU A 822 -45.30 -13.42 -40.72
CA LEU A 822 -44.59 -12.75 -41.81
C LEU A 822 -44.46 -13.68 -43.01
N VAL A 823 -44.59 -13.14 -44.23
CA VAL A 823 -44.33 -13.88 -45.47
C VAL A 823 -42.89 -13.64 -45.90
N GLU A 824 -42.20 -14.71 -46.28
CA GLU A 824 -40.80 -14.67 -46.71
C GLU A 824 -40.66 -13.91 -48.04
N PRO A 825 -39.87 -12.82 -48.12
CA PRO A 825 -39.67 -12.05 -49.34
C PRO A 825 -39.15 -12.86 -50.54
N ARG A 826 -38.37 -13.92 -50.30
CA ARG A 826 -37.86 -14.81 -51.36
C ARG A 826 -38.81 -15.94 -51.76
N SER A 827 -39.93 -16.08 -51.07
CA SER A 827 -40.96 -17.06 -51.43
C SER A 827 -41.63 -16.72 -52.77
N ARG A 828 -42.34 -17.68 -53.37
CA ARG A 828 -43.01 -17.47 -54.66
C ARG A 828 -44.00 -16.31 -54.58
N VAL A 829 -44.83 -16.29 -53.54
CA VAL A 829 -45.83 -15.24 -53.31
C VAL A 829 -45.16 -13.91 -52.94
N GLY A 830 -44.10 -13.93 -52.13
CA GLY A 830 -43.32 -12.74 -51.78
C GLY A 830 -42.73 -12.04 -53.01
N GLN A 831 -42.11 -12.79 -53.93
CA GLN A 831 -41.53 -12.26 -55.16
C GLN A 831 -42.59 -11.70 -56.12
N GLN A 832 -43.77 -12.30 -56.20
CA GLN A 832 -44.88 -11.76 -57.00
C GLN A 832 -45.34 -10.40 -56.46
N ILE A 833 -45.51 -10.28 -55.15
CA ILE A 833 -45.88 -9.00 -54.50
C ILE A 833 -44.79 -7.95 -54.69
N ILE A 834 -43.52 -8.31 -54.52
CA ILE A 834 -42.40 -7.40 -54.72
C ILE A 834 -42.35 -6.86 -56.16
N ARG A 835 -42.66 -7.70 -57.16
CA ARG A 835 -42.76 -7.27 -58.56
C ARG A 835 -43.90 -6.29 -58.79
N ILE A 836 -45.04 -6.47 -58.12
CA ILE A 836 -46.19 -5.55 -58.20
C ILE A 836 -45.83 -4.16 -57.69
N PHE A 837 -45.05 -4.07 -56.61
CA PHE A 837 -44.62 -2.79 -56.02
C PHE A 837 -43.26 -2.30 -56.53
N ARG A 838 -42.70 -2.96 -57.55
CA ARG A 838 -41.42 -2.56 -58.15
C ARG A 838 -41.58 -1.14 -58.69
N HIS A 839 -40.64 -0.25 -58.36
CA HIS A 839 -40.68 1.18 -58.68
C HIS A 839 -41.66 2.05 -57.85
N PHE A 840 -42.51 1.46 -56.99
CA PHE A 840 -43.38 2.20 -56.07
C PHE A 840 -42.78 2.34 -54.67
N GLU A 841 -42.20 1.27 -54.14
CA GLU A 841 -41.53 1.28 -52.83
C GLU A 841 -40.34 0.31 -52.83
N ASP A 842 -39.35 0.56 -51.97
CA ASP A 842 -38.22 -0.34 -51.78
C ASP A 842 -38.69 -1.67 -51.15
N VAL A 843 -38.17 -2.80 -51.64
CA VAL A 843 -38.41 -4.14 -51.11
C VAL A 843 -38.20 -4.20 -49.59
N ASN A 844 -37.17 -3.52 -49.09
CA ASN A 844 -36.83 -3.49 -47.66
C ASN A 844 -37.84 -2.70 -46.81
N LYS A 845 -38.77 -1.98 -47.43
CA LYS A 845 -39.82 -1.18 -46.77
C LYS A 845 -41.21 -1.79 -46.91
N LEU A 846 -41.34 -2.91 -47.62
CA LEU A 846 -42.58 -3.68 -47.73
C LEU A 846 -42.71 -4.68 -46.58
N THR A 847 -43.81 -4.64 -45.83
CA THR A 847 -44.13 -5.66 -44.82
C THR A 847 -45.25 -6.55 -45.35
N ILE A 848 -44.93 -7.77 -45.79
CA ILE A 848 -45.90 -8.75 -46.30
C ILE A 848 -46.24 -9.72 -45.17
N TYR A 849 -47.52 -9.89 -44.86
CA TYR A 849 -47.95 -10.76 -43.77
C TYR A 849 -49.29 -11.47 -44.02
N GLN A 850 -49.45 -12.59 -43.34
CA GLN A 850 -50.63 -13.44 -43.35
C GLN A 850 -51.23 -13.49 -41.95
N PRO A 851 -52.45 -12.93 -41.73
CA PRO A 851 -53.16 -13.11 -40.47
C PRO A 851 -53.46 -14.59 -40.18
N ILE A 852 -53.21 -15.01 -38.94
CA ILE A 852 -53.51 -16.34 -38.39
C ILE A 852 -55.04 -16.37 -38.16
N GLY A 853 -55.77 -17.28 -38.82
CA GLY A 853 -57.25 -17.33 -38.75
C GLY A 853 -57.92 -17.44 -40.12
N LYS A 854 -58.89 -16.57 -40.46
CA LYS A 854 -59.51 -16.44 -41.81
C LYS A 854 -59.07 -15.16 -42.57
N GLY A 855 -58.05 -14.44 -42.08
CA GLY A 855 -57.61 -13.18 -42.69
C GLY A 855 -56.88 -13.36 -44.02
N ARG A 856 -56.91 -12.31 -44.84
CA ARG A 856 -56.38 -12.27 -46.21
C ARG A 856 -54.90 -11.88 -46.22
N LEU A 857 -54.16 -12.35 -47.23
CA LEU A 857 -52.79 -11.92 -47.47
C LEU A 857 -52.73 -10.39 -47.63
N SER A 858 -51.85 -9.74 -46.88
CA SER A 858 -51.81 -8.28 -46.76
C SER A 858 -50.39 -7.74 -46.93
N VAL A 859 -50.29 -6.53 -47.46
CA VAL A 859 -49.03 -5.79 -47.65
C VAL A 859 -49.17 -4.44 -46.99
N GLU A 860 -48.25 -4.12 -46.10
CA GLU A 860 -48.21 -2.87 -45.34
C GLU A 860 -46.96 -2.07 -45.70
N MET A 861 -47.15 -0.83 -46.14
CA MET A 861 -46.10 0.15 -46.39
C MET A 861 -46.12 1.19 -45.28
N LYS A 862 -45.48 0.87 -44.15
CA LYS A 862 -45.55 1.70 -42.94
C LYS A 862 -45.15 3.16 -43.17
N ARG A 863 -44.20 3.43 -44.08
CA ARG A 863 -43.73 4.80 -44.38
C ARG A 863 -44.82 5.67 -45.02
N LEU A 864 -45.67 5.06 -45.85
CA LEU A 864 -46.73 5.76 -46.58
C LEU A 864 -48.09 5.62 -45.87
N GLU A 865 -48.14 4.87 -44.76
CA GLU A 865 -49.37 4.53 -44.02
C GLU A 865 -50.42 3.80 -44.87
N ILE A 866 -49.98 3.12 -45.94
CA ILE A 866 -50.86 2.39 -46.86
C ILE A 866 -50.85 0.89 -46.56
N ARG A 867 -52.03 0.27 -46.62
CA ARG A 867 -52.21 -1.19 -46.51
C ARG A 867 -53.06 -1.72 -47.66
N PHE A 868 -52.57 -2.79 -48.28
CA PHE A 868 -53.27 -3.57 -49.30
C PHE A 868 -53.66 -4.94 -48.76
N SER A 869 -54.74 -5.52 -49.27
CA SER A 869 -55.18 -6.87 -48.92
C SER A 869 -55.80 -7.54 -50.14
N VAL A 870 -55.36 -8.76 -50.44
CA VAL A 870 -55.85 -9.54 -51.59
C VAL A 870 -57.37 -9.68 -51.53
N ASN A 871 -58.04 -9.48 -52.66
CA ASN A 871 -59.46 -9.70 -52.88
C ASN A 871 -59.68 -10.54 -54.16
N ASP A 872 -60.94 -10.75 -54.56
CA ASP A 872 -61.30 -11.62 -55.70
C ASP A 872 -60.79 -11.11 -57.07
N LYS A 873 -60.30 -9.87 -57.13
CA LYS A 873 -59.73 -9.24 -58.33
C LYS A 873 -58.19 -9.08 -58.30
N GLY A 874 -57.52 -9.54 -57.24
CA GLY A 874 -56.07 -9.35 -57.05
C GLY A 874 -55.73 -8.57 -55.77
N LEU A 875 -54.50 -8.02 -55.70
CA LEU A 875 -54.00 -7.27 -54.53
C LEU A 875 -54.78 -5.98 -54.24
#